data_AF-P45615-F1
#
_entry.id   AF-P45615-F1
#
_cell.length_a   1.000
_cell.length_b   1.000
_cell.length_c   1.000
_cell.angle_alpha   90.00
_cell.angle_beta   90.00
_cell.angle_gamma   90.00
#
_symmetry.space_group_name_H-M   'P 1'
#
loop_
_entity.id
_entity.type
_entity.pdbx_description
1 polymer ?
#
loop_
_entity_poly.entity_id
_entity_poly.type
_entity_poly.pdbx_seq_one_letter_code
_entity_poly.pdbx_strand_id
1 'polypeptide(L)'
;MKRTIKYLSFLGLIPFLSITTISCVKQAKENNNKNQLISQFKQLIFILNSFDLDNKKLESKIIKAIEKSDFNKISNINLELTIKFLTRIKNELETKTISQLNKNDKLDILTKIKVHLGSLNLIELVNIVDELVNKLNQKEEIKNTHKDKIEKNKDNIEDIDDSKLEILESKYIPNQHNYPDYVKNFKTVSAEEIYKELYDRTFSIKFLVKLKDGGLLSNGTGTGWLLDYHKYSNTNKYKMFIATNLHVLADFSNSLTDEQNKEFNYYDPSGNKVIGLGLGKADNVTDFSRKNNNSKSENNIANYYLNNQDFENYLKNDFWSVNKFSKGISEPKIVFGAVDFMKDRAIKNHYEALQKEAINYYNYKKNNNEINDDNKIAWNNFLNNKDIPIMIDFAVFEFDVDLDLVDYNLKSWISNAISGLDNYLDRLNKAPILPNQDKKISKYLQTTDYVSALFKKDKSEQNLYNAKDIYIAGYPTSQYSRSVWMQNNPIERNSSTLTSNWRSPTNDKTFAFANEVEEKAGTGLNFNIHDNYWHRVFATFYGYQYNINFSSLYYGASGSLAYNEFGQMIGIYNNVKSNVEFGDLLQSATIAPFLQSDNIKVGDNIIYAYNLIDGTDKTKYKYQKSSFRENLQKLYPNGFSDGLKSTKLFDDIFN
;
A
#
# COMPACT_ATOMS: atom_id res chain seq x y z
N MET A 1 -20.00 33.45 42.40
CA MET A 1 -20.26 32.30 43.29
C MET A 1 -21.61 31.68 42.90
N LYS A 2 -21.70 30.35 42.87
CA LYS A 2 -22.85 29.47 42.58
C LYS A 2 -23.28 29.33 41.10
N ARG A 3 -22.74 28.29 40.43
CA ARG A 3 -23.49 27.50 39.43
C ARG A 3 -23.43 26.03 39.85
N THR A 4 -24.61 25.42 39.81
CA THR A 4 -25.05 24.24 40.53
C THR A 4 -24.72 22.96 39.75
N ILE A 5 -24.36 21.91 40.48
CA ILE A 5 -24.08 20.54 40.04
C ILE A 5 -25.07 19.60 40.75
N LYS A 6 -25.45 18.51 40.04
CA LYS A 6 -26.06 17.22 40.48
C LYS A 6 -27.59 17.08 40.56
N TYR A 7 -28.11 16.25 39.65
CA TYR A 7 -29.22 15.29 39.82
C TYR A 7 -28.64 13.90 39.45
N LEU A 8 -28.46 12.92 40.36
CA LEU A 8 -29.40 11.90 40.90
C LEU A 8 -30.01 11.01 39.80
N SER A 9 -29.48 9.81 39.51
CA SER A 9 -29.70 8.48 40.16
C SER A 9 -31.09 7.86 39.94
N PHE A 10 -31.15 6.71 39.27
CA PHE A 10 -32.21 5.71 39.42
C PHE A 10 -31.63 4.29 39.35
N LEU A 11 -32.10 3.46 40.28
CA LEU A 11 -31.70 2.09 40.63
C LEU A 11 -32.90 1.15 40.37
N GLY A 12 -32.63 -0.14 40.08
CA GLY A 12 -33.58 -1.28 40.21
C GLY A 12 -33.32 -2.39 39.17
N LEU A 13 -32.70 -3.54 39.50
CA LEU A 13 -33.20 -4.78 40.17
C LEU A 13 -34.01 -5.76 39.27
N ILE A 14 -33.32 -6.80 38.73
CA ILE A 14 -33.50 -8.30 38.78
C ILE A 14 -34.96 -8.87 38.78
N PRO A 15 -35.37 -9.93 38.01
CA PRO A 15 -34.85 -11.33 38.09
C PRO A 15 -34.91 -12.29 36.86
N PHE A 16 -34.29 -13.46 37.06
CA PHE A 16 -34.25 -14.70 36.28
C PHE A 16 -35.59 -15.25 35.75
N LEU A 17 -35.57 -15.93 34.59
CA LEU A 17 -36.40 -17.13 34.31
C LEU A 17 -35.84 -18.01 33.15
N SER A 18 -35.73 -19.29 33.51
CA SER A 18 -35.57 -20.58 32.82
C SER A 18 -35.56 -20.76 31.29
N ILE A 19 -34.66 -21.66 30.93
CA ILE A 19 -34.57 -22.55 29.77
C ILE A 19 -35.93 -23.13 29.36
N THR A 20 -36.30 -22.95 28.08
CA THR A 20 -37.23 -23.85 27.37
C THR A 20 -36.59 -24.30 26.07
N THR A 21 -36.63 -25.60 25.84
CA THR A 21 -36.16 -26.32 24.67
C THR A 21 -37.00 -25.96 23.45
N ILE A 22 -36.42 -25.23 22.48
CA ILE A 22 -36.97 -25.11 21.13
C ILE A 22 -36.14 -26.00 20.21
N SER A 23 -36.42 -27.30 20.29
CA SER A 23 -35.97 -28.30 19.32
C SER A 23 -37.07 -28.49 18.27
N CYS A 24 -36.69 -28.58 17.00
CA CYS A 24 -37.49 -28.91 15.80
C CYS A 24 -38.33 -27.84 15.07
N VAL A 25 -38.49 -26.60 15.55
CA VAL A 25 -39.16 -25.54 14.72
C VAL A 25 -38.16 -24.73 13.87
N LYS A 26 -36.87 -24.69 14.25
CA LYS A 26 -35.87 -23.81 13.61
C LYS A 26 -35.45 -24.26 12.21
N GLN A 27 -35.25 -25.57 11.98
CA GLN A 27 -34.83 -26.10 10.68
C GLN A 27 -35.89 -25.95 9.59
N ALA A 28 -37.18 -26.06 9.92
CA ALA A 28 -38.24 -25.82 8.95
C ALA A 28 -38.35 -24.33 8.55
N LYS A 29 -38.15 -23.41 9.50
CA LYS A 29 -38.14 -21.96 9.23
C LYS A 29 -36.93 -21.51 8.41
N GLU A 30 -35.73 -22.03 8.70
CA GLU A 30 -34.50 -21.66 7.97
C GLU A 30 -34.50 -22.17 6.53
N ASN A 31 -34.94 -23.42 6.28
CA ASN A 31 -35.03 -23.95 4.92
C ASN A 31 -36.11 -23.25 4.08
N ASN A 32 -37.25 -22.89 4.68
CA ASN A 32 -38.28 -22.12 3.96
C ASN A 32 -37.76 -20.74 3.54
N ASN A 33 -37.02 -20.05 4.41
CA ASN A 33 -36.47 -18.73 4.08
C ASN A 33 -35.42 -18.83 2.96
N LYS A 34 -34.53 -19.83 3.00
CA LYS A 34 -33.52 -20.01 1.95
C LYS A 34 -34.12 -20.36 0.59
N ASN A 35 -35.12 -21.23 0.54
CA ASN A 35 -35.86 -21.52 -0.70
C ASN A 35 -36.58 -20.28 -1.24
N GLN A 36 -37.12 -19.43 -0.36
CA GLN A 36 -37.72 -18.15 -0.74
C GLN A 36 -36.68 -17.21 -1.35
N LEU A 37 -35.49 -17.09 -0.75
CA LEU A 37 -34.37 -16.30 -1.29
C LEU A 37 -33.90 -16.84 -2.65
N ILE A 38 -33.72 -18.15 -2.80
CA ILE A 38 -33.34 -18.78 -4.08
C ILE A 38 -34.39 -18.48 -5.16
N SER A 39 -35.69 -18.49 -4.83
CA SER A 39 -36.74 -18.16 -5.80
C SER A 39 -36.61 -16.73 -6.36
N GLN A 40 -36.02 -15.79 -5.59
CA GLN A 40 -35.83 -14.41 -6.01
C GLN A 40 -34.68 -14.23 -7.01
N PHE A 41 -33.78 -15.21 -7.17
CA PHE A 41 -32.79 -15.21 -8.25
C PHE A 41 -33.44 -15.27 -9.64
N LYS A 42 -34.71 -15.68 -9.75
CA LYS A 42 -35.48 -15.60 -11.00
C LYS A 42 -35.61 -14.18 -11.54
N GLN A 43 -35.34 -13.13 -10.74
CA GLN A 43 -35.23 -11.76 -11.23
C GLN A 43 -34.13 -11.58 -12.30
N LEU A 44 -33.09 -12.44 -12.32
CA LEU A 44 -32.10 -12.47 -13.40
C LEU A 44 -32.74 -12.70 -14.78
N ILE A 45 -33.86 -13.42 -14.85
CA ILE A 45 -34.58 -13.64 -16.12
C ILE A 45 -35.02 -12.28 -16.68
N PHE A 46 -35.65 -11.44 -15.85
CA PHE A 46 -36.07 -10.10 -16.25
C PHE A 46 -34.87 -9.22 -16.64
N ILE A 47 -33.84 -9.17 -15.78
CA ILE A 47 -32.66 -8.33 -15.98
C ILE A 47 -31.96 -8.70 -17.29
N LEU A 48 -31.71 -9.99 -17.52
CA LEU A 48 -30.97 -10.45 -18.70
C LEU A 48 -31.83 -10.43 -19.97
N ASN A 49 -33.15 -10.68 -19.89
CA ASN A 49 -34.06 -10.49 -21.03
C ASN A 49 -34.17 -9.03 -21.45
N SER A 50 -34.00 -8.09 -20.52
CA SER A 50 -34.07 -6.64 -20.80
C SER A 50 -32.97 -6.16 -21.74
N PHE A 51 -31.93 -6.94 -22.02
CA PHE A 51 -30.89 -6.56 -22.98
C PHE A 51 -31.22 -6.88 -24.44
N ASP A 52 -32.37 -7.53 -24.70
CA ASP A 52 -32.92 -7.86 -26.04
C ASP A 52 -31.89 -8.54 -26.97
N LEU A 53 -31.24 -9.60 -26.45
CA LEU A 53 -30.15 -10.31 -27.14
C LEU A 53 -30.62 -11.56 -27.92
N ASP A 54 -31.90 -11.57 -28.33
CA ASP A 54 -32.52 -12.57 -29.20
C ASP A 54 -32.24 -14.03 -28.75
N ASN A 55 -32.40 -14.28 -27.45
CA ASN A 55 -32.10 -15.57 -26.83
C ASN A 55 -33.38 -16.28 -26.38
N LYS A 56 -34.09 -16.90 -27.33
CA LYS A 56 -35.36 -17.62 -27.11
C LYS A 56 -35.31 -18.71 -26.02
N LYS A 57 -34.13 -19.14 -25.60
CA LYS A 57 -33.93 -20.17 -24.55
C LYS A 57 -33.34 -19.62 -23.24
N LEU A 58 -33.13 -18.31 -23.13
CA LEU A 58 -32.43 -17.70 -21.99
C LEU A 58 -33.11 -18.02 -20.65
N GLU A 59 -34.43 -17.84 -20.58
CA GLU A 59 -35.22 -18.16 -19.37
C GLU A 59 -34.98 -19.61 -18.92
N SER A 60 -35.08 -20.57 -19.85
CA SER A 60 -34.84 -21.99 -19.55
C SER A 60 -33.40 -22.30 -19.12
N LYS A 61 -32.40 -21.57 -19.65
CA LYS A 61 -31.00 -21.70 -19.24
C LYS A 61 -30.80 -21.22 -17.80
N ILE A 62 -31.36 -20.05 -17.46
CA ILE A 62 -31.25 -19.45 -16.12
C ILE A 62 -31.93 -20.34 -15.09
N ILE A 63 -33.14 -20.83 -15.36
CA ILE A 63 -33.86 -21.74 -14.45
C ILE A 63 -33.02 -22.99 -14.17
N LYS A 64 -32.48 -23.64 -15.21
CA LYS A 64 -31.61 -24.82 -15.05
C LYS A 64 -30.32 -24.50 -14.30
N ALA A 65 -29.72 -23.33 -14.50
CA ALA A 65 -28.51 -22.91 -13.80
C ALA A 65 -28.79 -22.67 -12.31
N ILE A 66 -29.94 -22.08 -11.96
CA ILE A 66 -30.40 -21.93 -10.58
C ILE A 66 -30.63 -23.31 -9.96
N GLU A 67 -31.33 -24.22 -10.64
CA GLU A 67 -31.60 -25.58 -10.12
C GLU A 67 -30.32 -26.41 -9.91
N LYS A 68 -29.30 -26.21 -10.75
CA LYS A 68 -27.99 -26.88 -10.61
C LYS A 68 -27.08 -26.25 -9.54
N SER A 69 -27.35 -25.02 -9.13
CA SER A 69 -26.46 -24.29 -8.23
C SER A 69 -26.59 -24.80 -6.79
N ASP A 70 -25.45 -25.07 -6.16
CA ASP A 70 -25.40 -25.52 -4.77
C ASP A 70 -25.50 -24.33 -3.80
N PHE A 71 -26.72 -23.77 -3.70
CA PHE A 71 -26.99 -22.64 -2.81
C PHE A 71 -26.75 -22.96 -1.33
N ASN A 72 -26.67 -24.24 -0.95
CA ASN A 72 -26.42 -24.63 0.44
C ASN A 72 -25.06 -24.15 0.95
N LYS A 73 -24.07 -23.99 0.06
CA LYS A 73 -22.75 -23.44 0.37
C LYS A 73 -22.69 -21.92 0.53
N ILE A 74 -23.78 -21.22 0.23
CA ILE A 74 -23.85 -19.76 0.30
C ILE A 74 -24.60 -19.34 1.57
N SER A 75 -24.03 -18.39 2.32
CA SER A 75 -24.68 -17.83 3.50
C SER A 75 -25.95 -17.06 3.13
N ASN A 76 -26.95 -17.06 4.02
CA ASN A 76 -28.20 -16.32 3.78
C ASN A 76 -27.94 -14.82 3.60
N ILE A 77 -26.98 -14.26 4.34
CA ILE A 77 -26.59 -12.84 4.21
C ILE A 77 -26.08 -12.53 2.80
N ASN A 78 -25.21 -13.38 2.24
CA ASN A 78 -24.67 -13.17 0.89
C ASN A 78 -25.76 -13.33 -0.18
N LEU A 79 -26.71 -14.24 0.03
CA LEU A 79 -27.89 -14.36 -0.83
C LEU A 79 -28.76 -13.10 -0.76
N GLU A 80 -29.07 -12.61 0.44
CA GLU A 80 -29.87 -11.39 0.65
C GLU A 80 -29.21 -10.14 0.03
N LEU A 81 -27.90 -9.96 0.22
CA LEU A 81 -27.16 -8.85 -0.39
C LEU A 81 -27.19 -8.91 -1.92
N THR A 82 -27.01 -10.11 -2.48
CA THR A 82 -27.07 -10.32 -3.93
C THR A 82 -28.47 -10.07 -4.47
N ILE A 83 -29.50 -10.51 -3.76
CA ILE A 83 -30.91 -10.25 -4.12
C ILE A 83 -31.21 -8.76 -4.08
N LYS A 84 -30.76 -8.03 -3.05
CA LYS A 84 -30.92 -6.57 -2.97
C LYS A 84 -30.22 -5.86 -4.13
N PHE A 85 -29.00 -6.31 -4.48
CA PHE A 85 -28.27 -5.82 -5.65
C PHE A 85 -29.04 -6.08 -6.96
N LEU A 86 -29.52 -7.30 -7.19
CA LEU A 86 -30.31 -7.64 -8.37
C LEU A 86 -31.63 -6.85 -8.43
N THR A 87 -32.28 -6.65 -7.28
CA THR A 87 -33.52 -5.86 -7.19
C THR A 87 -33.26 -4.40 -7.55
N ARG A 88 -32.13 -3.82 -7.12
CA ARG A 88 -31.72 -2.47 -7.50
C ARG A 88 -31.53 -2.34 -9.01
N ILE A 89 -30.83 -3.30 -9.63
CA ILE A 89 -30.65 -3.32 -11.10
C ILE A 89 -32.00 -3.46 -11.80
N LYS A 90 -32.85 -4.37 -11.33
CA LYS A 90 -34.20 -4.54 -11.88
C LYS A 90 -34.99 -3.23 -11.84
N ASN A 91 -35.03 -2.54 -10.70
CA ASN A 91 -35.73 -1.26 -10.58
C ASN A 91 -35.14 -0.18 -11.49
N GLU A 92 -33.81 -0.16 -11.67
CA GLU A 92 -33.16 0.74 -12.62
C GLU A 92 -33.57 0.45 -14.08
N LEU A 93 -33.70 -0.82 -14.44
CA LEU A 93 -34.15 -1.25 -15.77
C LEU A 93 -35.65 -1.04 -16.00
N GLU A 94 -36.47 -1.09 -14.94
CA GLU A 94 -37.91 -0.77 -15.03
C GLU A 94 -38.17 0.73 -15.16
N THR A 95 -37.31 1.57 -14.57
CA THR A 95 -37.47 3.04 -14.59
C THR A 95 -36.90 3.69 -15.85
N LYS A 96 -35.90 3.07 -16.48
CA LYS A 96 -35.34 3.51 -17.76
C LYS A 96 -36.06 2.80 -18.91
N THR A 97 -36.47 3.52 -19.95
CA THR A 97 -36.85 2.82 -21.19
C THR A 97 -35.60 2.12 -21.71
N ILE A 98 -35.60 0.79 -21.81
CA ILE A 98 -34.42 -0.04 -22.20
C ILE A 98 -33.69 0.49 -23.46
N SER A 99 -34.43 1.16 -24.36
CA SER A 99 -33.88 1.86 -25.53
C SER A 99 -32.91 3.00 -25.22
N GLN A 100 -32.80 3.46 -23.97
CA GLN A 100 -31.89 4.52 -23.52
C GLN A 100 -30.51 3.99 -23.09
N LEU A 101 -30.34 2.68 -22.88
CA LEU A 101 -29.06 2.11 -22.45
C LEU A 101 -28.14 1.92 -23.65
N ASN A 102 -27.01 2.64 -23.65
CA ASN A 102 -25.97 2.44 -24.65
C ASN A 102 -25.22 1.11 -24.41
N LYS A 103 -24.39 0.67 -25.36
CA LYS A 103 -23.63 -0.59 -25.25
C LYS A 103 -22.73 -0.64 -24.00
N ASN A 104 -22.08 0.46 -23.64
CA ASN A 104 -21.21 0.53 -22.47
C ASN A 104 -22.01 0.40 -21.17
N ASP A 105 -23.20 1.01 -21.08
CA ASP A 105 -24.10 0.85 -19.93
C ASP A 105 -24.52 -0.63 -19.78
N LYS A 106 -24.84 -1.29 -20.90
CA LYS A 106 -25.19 -2.72 -20.90
C LYS A 106 -24.02 -3.58 -20.45
N LEU A 107 -22.80 -3.32 -20.95
CA LEU A 107 -21.59 -4.04 -20.56
C LEU A 107 -21.24 -3.83 -19.08
N ASP A 108 -21.35 -2.61 -18.57
CA ASP A 108 -21.12 -2.29 -17.16
C ASP A 108 -22.08 -3.05 -16.24
N ILE A 109 -23.38 -3.05 -16.56
CA ILE A 109 -24.37 -3.82 -15.78
C ILE A 109 -24.06 -5.31 -15.81
N LEU A 110 -23.76 -5.88 -16.99
CA LEU A 110 -23.41 -7.30 -17.11
C LEU A 110 -22.13 -7.65 -16.36
N THR A 111 -21.09 -6.82 -16.42
CA THR A 111 -19.84 -7.04 -15.68
C THR A 111 -20.08 -6.98 -14.16
N LYS A 112 -20.89 -6.04 -13.67
CA LYS A 112 -21.26 -5.98 -12.23
C LYS A 112 -22.01 -7.23 -11.77
N ILE A 113 -22.95 -7.72 -12.60
CA ILE A 113 -23.66 -8.97 -12.34
C ILE A 113 -22.68 -10.16 -12.34
N LYS A 114 -21.78 -10.23 -13.32
CA LYS A 114 -20.75 -11.28 -13.43
C LYS A 114 -19.90 -11.35 -12.16
N VAL A 115 -19.38 -10.21 -11.69
CA VAL A 115 -18.55 -10.12 -10.48
C VAL A 115 -19.33 -10.59 -9.24
N HIS A 116 -20.58 -10.16 -9.08
CA HIS A 116 -21.41 -10.59 -7.96
C HIS A 116 -21.73 -12.09 -7.99
N LEU A 117 -22.01 -12.66 -9.16
CA LEU A 117 -22.26 -14.10 -9.28
C LEU A 117 -20.98 -14.92 -9.06
N GLY A 118 -19.84 -14.41 -9.52
CA GLY A 118 -18.52 -15.02 -9.34
C GLY A 118 -18.11 -15.08 -7.87
N SER A 119 -18.37 -14.02 -7.09
CA SER A 119 -18.08 -14.00 -5.65
C SER A 119 -18.92 -15.01 -4.85
N LEU A 120 -20.07 -15.42 -5.38
CA LEU A 120 -20.91 -16.49 -4.83
C LEU A 120 -20.57 -17.89 -5.37
N ASN A 121 -19.57 -18.01 -6.25
CA ASN A 121 -19.22 -19.25 -6.95
C ASN A 121 -20.38 -19.86 -7.77
N LEU A 122 -21.28 -19.01 -8.31
CA LEU A 122 -22.41 -19.42 -9.14
C LEU A 122 -21.98 -19.51 -10.62
N ILE A 123 -21.05 -20.42 -10.92
CA ILE A 123 -20.32 -20.51 -12.20
C ILE A 123 -21.27 -20.65 -13.40
N GLU A 124 -22.32 -21.47 -13.30
CA GLU A 124 -23.29 -21.66 -14.40
C GLU A 124 -24.01 -20.35 -14.77
N LEU A 125 -24.30 -19.48 -13.79
CA LEU A 125 -24.90 -18.18 -14.04
C LEU A 125 -23.87 -17.17 -14.59
N VAL A 126 -22.61 -17.24 -14.12
CA VAL A 126 -21.50 -16.44 -14.68
C VAL A 126 -21.32 -16.74 -16.16
N ASN A 127 -21.34 -18.02 -16.56
CA ASN A 127 -21.21 -18.44 -17.95
C ASN A 127 -22.34 -17.88 -18.83
N ILE A 128 -23.58 -17.84 -18.33
CA ILE A 128 -24.70 -17.23 -19.05
C ILE A 128 -24.48 -15.73 -19.27
N VAL A 129 -23.95 -15.01 -18.27
CA VAL A 129 -23.63 -13.58 -18.41
C VAL A 129 -22.50 -13.36 -19.40
N ASP A 130 -21.47 -14.22 -19.39
CA ASP A 130 -20.37 -14.15 -20.34
C ASP A 130 -20.80 -14.39 -21.78
N GLU A 131 -21.74 -15.30 -22.03
CA GLU A 131 -22.36 -15.46 -23.36
C GLU A 131 -22.99 -14.14 -23.85
N LEU A 132 -23.64 -13.37 -22.96
CA LEU A 132 -24.28 -12.10 -23.30
C LEU A 132 -23.27 -10.98 -23.51
N VAL A 133 -22.23 -10.89 -22.67
CA VAL A 133 -21.11 -9.95 -22.85
C VAL A 133 -20.44 -10.18 -24.20
N ASN A 134 -20.15 -11.43 -24.55
CA ASN A 134 -19.56 -11.78 -25.84
C ASN A 134 -20.45 -11.40 -27.02
N LYS A 135 -21.78 -11.63 -26.93
CA LYS A 135 -22.74 -11.19 -27.95
C LYS A 135 -22.78 -9.66 -28.11
N LEU A 136 -22.72 -8.90 -27.01
CA LEU A 136 -22.67 -7.43 -27.05
C LEU A 136 -21.39 -6.91 -27.70
N ASN A 137 -20.26 -7.57 -27.44
CA ASN A 137 -18.97 -7.18 -28.01
C ASN A 137 -18.86 -7.48 -29.50
N GLN A 138 -19.45 -8.57 -30.00
CA GLN A 138 -19.42 -8.92 -31.44
C GLN A 138 -20.10 -7.89 -32.36
N LYS A 139 -20.96 -6.99 -31.85
CA LYS A 139 -21.73 -6.07 -32.71
C LYS A 139 -20.99 -4.84 -33.23
N GLU A 140 -19.74 -4.58 -32.86
CA GLU A 140 -18.96 -3.45 -33.45
C GLU A 140 -17.46 -3.78 -33.55
N GLU A 141 -17.00 -4.13 -34.76
CA GLU A 141 -15.63 -3.84 -35.18
C GLU A 141 -15.56 -2.35 -35.56
N ILE A 142 -15.00 -1.50 -34.69
CA ILE A 142 -14.62 -0.14 -35.06
C ILE A 142 -13.10 -0.01 -34.97
N LYS A 143 -12.51 0.29 -36.14
CA LYS A 143 -11.08 0.58 -36.36
C LYS A 143 -10.67 1.85 -35.62
N ASN A 144 -9.78 1.74 -34.63
CA ASN A 144 -9.15 2.89 -33.98
C ASN A 144 -7.73 3.09 -34.49
N THR A 145 -7.52 4.23 -35.13
CA THR A 145 -6.22 4.84 -35.48
C THR A 145 -5.85 5.88 -34.43
N HIS A 146 -4.79 5.66 -33.66
CA HIS A 146 -3.92 6.72 -33.11
C HIS A 146 -2.63 6.14 -32.55
N LYS A 147 -1.49 6.40 -33.23
CA LYS A 147 -0.14 6.04 -32.76
C LYS A 147 0.83 7.23 -32.66
N ASP A 148 0.35 8.45 -32.86
CA ASP A 148 1.24 9.62 -32.94
C ASP A 148 1.22 10.41 -31.63
N LYS A 149 2.10 10.01 -30.68
CA LYS A 149 2.81 10.91 -29.75
C LYS A 149 3.86 10.28 -28.83
N ILE A 150 4.25 9.02 -29.00
CA ILE A 150 5.37 8.42 -28.23
C ILE A 150 6.56 8.14 -29.15
N GLU A 151 7.19 9.22 -29.63
CA GLU A 151 8.55 9.19 -30.19
C GLU A 151 9.35 10.37 -29.64
N LYS A 152 9.70 10.35 -28.35
CA LYS A 152 10.78 11.19 -27.78
C LYS A 152 11.53 10.46 -26.66
N ASN A 153 12.12 9.32 -27.02
CA ASN A 153 13.41 8.79 -26.54
C ASN A 153 13.46 7.32 -26.95
N LYS A 154 13.96 7.06 -28.17
CA LYS A 154 14.43 5.72 -28.52
C LYS A 154 15.70 5.49 -27.73
N ASP A 155 15.56 5.05 -26.48
CA ASP A 155 16.65 4.35 -25.82
C ASP A 155 16.96 3.13 -26.70
N ASN A 156 18.08 3.17 -27.45
CA ASN A 156 18.64 2.06 -28.22
C ASN A 156 19.17 0.99 -27.26
N ILE A 157 18.28 0.42 -26.45
CA ILE A 157 18.57 -0.66 -25.53
C ILE A 157 18.31 -1.96 -26.30
N GLU A 158 19.32 -2.83 -26.43
CA GLU A 158 19.15 -4.20 -26.93
C GLU A 158 18.03 -4.93 -26.19
N ASP A 159 17.27 -5.73 -26.94
CA ASP A 159 16.20 -6.56 -26.41
C ASP A 159 16.76 -7.64 -25.47
N ILE A 160 16.05 -7.88 -24.36
CA ILE A 160 16.35 -9.04 -23.53
C ILE A 160 15.94 -10.28 -24.31
N ASP A 161 16.79 -11.28 -24.30
CA ASP A 161 16.47 -12.62 -24.74
C ASP A 161 15.34 -13.20 -23.85
N ASP A 162 14.14 -13.26 -24.39
CA ASP A 162 12.93 -13.79 -23.74
C ASP A 162 13.13 -15.18 -23.14
N SER A 163 14.06 -15.99 -23.67
CA SER A 163 14.36 -17.34 -23.16
C SER A 163 15.05 -17.36 -21.79
N LYS A 164 15.51 -16.21 -21.30
CA LYS A 164 16.21 -16.06 -20.01
C LYS A 164 15.35 -15.40 -18.92
N LEU A 165 14.10 -15.08 -19.22
CA LEU A 165 13.19 -14.42 -18.28
C LEU A 165 12.59 -15.41 -17.30
N GLU A 166 12.43 -14.98 -16.06
CA GLU A 166 11.71 -15.75 -15.04
C GLU A 166 10.20 -15.59 -15.23
N ILE A 167 9.49 -16.67 -15.52
CA ILE A 167 8.04 -16.63 -15.78
C ILE A 167 7.29 -16.76 -14.45
N LEU A 168 6.49 -15.77 -14.06
CA LEU A 168 5.82 -15.75 -12.76
C LEU A 168 4.92 -16.96 -12.55
N GLU A 169 4.24 -17.41 -13.60
CA GLU A 169 3.38 -18.60 -13.59
C GLU A 169 4.17 -19.90 -13.43
N SER A 170 5.45 -19.91 -13.78
CA SER A 170 6.34 -21.07 -13.58
C SER A 170 7.12 -21.02 -12.26
N LYS A 171 6.82 -20.07 -11.37
CA LYS A 171 7.49 -19.98 -10.07
C LYS A 171 7.34 -21.27 -9.29
N TYR A 172 8.38 -21.64 -8.56
CA TYR A 172 8.31 -22.75 -7.62
C TYR A 172 7.19 -22.49 -6.58
N ILE A 173 6.37 -23.51 -6.28
CA ILE A 173 5.32 -23.44 -5.26
C ILE A 173 5.72 -24.33 -4.06
N PRO A 174 6.57 -23.84 -3.15
CA PRO A 174 6.94 -24.57 -1.94
C PRO A 174 5.79 -24.72 -0.96
N ASN A 175 6.03 -25.50 0.10
CA ASN A 175 5.27 -25.31 1.33
C ASN A 175 5.50 -23.88 1.85
N GLN A 176 4.46 -23.06 1.75
CA GLN A 176 4.51 -21.62 2.02
C GLN A 176 4.78 -21.29 3.49
N HIS A 177 4.50 -22.23 4.39
CA HIS A 177 4.59 -22.07 5.84
C HIS A 177 5.70 -22.92 6.46
N ASN A 178 6.70 -23.31 5.67
CA ASN A 178 7.91 -23.95 6.18
C ASN A 178 9.14 -23.35 5.51
N TYR A 179 10.21 -23.28 6.27
CA TYR A 179 11.51 -22.96 5.73
C TYR A 179 12.18 -24.18 5.10
N PRO A 180 13.06 -23.97 4.12
CA PRO A 180 14.02 -24.99 3.71
C PRO A 180 15.06 -25.25 4.82
N ASP A 181 15.65 -26.44 4.83
CA ASP A 181 16.56 -26.90 5.90
C ASP A 181 17.78 -26.00 6.12
N TYR A 182 18.26 -25.32 5.08
CA TYR A 182 19.42 -24.42 5.16
C TYR A 182 19.12 -23.13 5.94
N VAL A 183 17.86 -22.85 6.33
CA VAL A 183 17.53 -21.69 7.18
C VAL A 183 18.31 -21.68 8.49
N LYS A 184 18.70 -22.87 8.99
CA LYS A 184 19.51 -23.05 10.21
C LYS A 184 20.89 -22.37 10.14
N ASN A 185 21.35 -22.00 8.94
CA ASN A 185 22.60 -21.30 8.73
C ASN A 185 22.49 -19.80 9.07
N PHE A 186 21.27 -19.26 9.14
CA PHE A 186 21.03 -17.85 9.45
C PHE A 186 20.68 -17.67 10.92
N LYS A 187 21.22 -16.62 11.54
CA LYS A 187 20.92 -16.26 12.92
C LYS A 187 19.76 -15.27 12.96
N THR A 188 18.73 -15.59 13.75
CA THR A 188 17.63 -14.66 14.00
C THR A 188 18.01 -13.62 15.05
N VAL A 189 17.30 -12.49 15.01
CA VAL A 189 17.37 -11.40 15.98
C VAL A 189 16.12 -11.46 16.85
N SER A 190 16.22 -11.11 18.13
CA SER A 190 15.05 -11.10 19.00
C SER A 190 14.03 -10.05 18.55
N ALA A 191 12.75 -10.34 18.79
CA ALA A 191 11.67 -9.43 18.46
C ALA A 191 11.82 -8.08 19.18
N GLU A 192 12.22 -8.11 20.45
CA GLU A 192 12.41 -6.93 21.29
C GLU A 192 13.56 -6.05 20.78
N GLU A 193 14.66 -6.64 20.32
CA GLU A 193 15.77 -5.89 19.71
C GLU A 193 15.32 -5.22 18.40
N ILE A 194 14.60 -5.94 17.54
CA ILE A 194 14.06 -5.38 16.30
C ILE A 194 13.07 -4.24 16.59
N TYR A 195 12.12 -4.42 17.50
CA TYR A 195 11.13 -3.38 17.83
C TYR A 195 11.76 -2.16 18.50
N LYS A 196 12.78 -2.35 19.33
CA LYS A 196 13.57 -1.24 19.89
C LYS A 196 14.27 -0.45 18.78
N GLU A 197 14.90 -1.13 17.83
CA GLU A 197 15.57 -0.47 16.70
C GLU A 197 14.56 0.25 15.78
N LEU A 198 13.42 -0.38 15.49
CA LEU A 198 12.32 0.24 14.76
C LEU A 198 11.84 1.50 15.50
N TYR A 199 11.63 1.42 16.81
CA TYR A 199 11.25 2.57 17.62
C TYR A 199 12.27 3.68 17.54
N ASP A 200 13.56 3.38 17.73
CA ASP A 200 14.63 4.38 17.70
C ASP A 200 14.66 5.14 16.38
N ARG A 201 14.53 4.42 15.25
CA ARG A 201 14.61 4.99 13.90
C ARG A 201 13.33 5.64 13.39
N THR A 202 12.18 5.39 14.01
CA THR A 202 10.86 5.76 13.48
C THR A 202 10.26 6.99 14.17
N PHE A 203 9.58 7.80 13.37
CA PHE A 203 8.91 9.03 13.74
C PHE A 203 7.49 9.06 13.18
N SER A 204 6.60 9.73 13.87
CA SER A 204 5.36 10.20 13.26
C SER A 204 5.66 11.49 12.51
N ILE A 205 5.13 11.67 11.31
CA ILE A 205 5.43 12.83 10.46
C ILE A 205 4.16 13.57 10.07
N LYS A 206 4.25 14.90 10.04
CA LYS A 206 3.24 15.81 9.48
C LYS A 206 3.95 16.88 8.66
N PHE A 207 3.26 17.48 7.69
CA PHE A 207 3.80 18.57 6.89
C PHE A 207 2.86 19.78 6.89
N LEU A 208 3.45 20.96 6.76
CA LEU A 208 2.72 22.19 6.47
C LEU A 208 2.95 22.58 5.02
N VAL A 209 1.86 22.79 4.31
CA VAL A 209 1.84 23.16 2.90
C VAL A 209 1.23 24.55 2.79
N LYS A 210 1.96 25.45 2.13
CA LYS A 210 1.46 26.76 1.76
C LYS A 210 0.75 26.65 0.42
N LEU A 211 -0.52 27.02 0.42
CA LEU A 211 -1.36 27.06 -0.76
C LEU A 211 -1.00 28.27 -1.63
N LYS A 212 -1.25 28.17 -2.93
CA LYS A 212 -0.96 29.26 -3.89
C LYS A 212 -1.67 30.58 -3.56
N ASP A 213 -2.85 30.51 -2.96
CA ASP A 213 -3.63 31.68 -2.52
C ASP A 213 -3.15 32.28 -1.17
N GLY A 214 -2.12 31.69 -0.56
CA GLY A 214 -1.57 32.09 0.73
C GLY A 214 -2.14 31.35 1.93
N GLY A 215 -3.14 30.48 1.73
CA GLY A 215 -3.67 29.59 2.75
C GLY A 215 -2.64 28.56 3.24
N LEU A 216 -2.99 27.85 4.32
CA LEU A 216 -2.18 26.80 4.91
C LEU A 216 -2.99 25.50 4.99
N LEU A 217 -2.34 24.38 4.68
CA LEU A 217 -2.87 23.04 4.77
C LEU A 217 -1.90 22.15 5.53
N SER A 218 -2.42 21.25 6.35
CA SER A 218 -1.65 20.16 6.96
C SER A 218 -2.22 18.83 6.49
N ASN A 219 -1.34 17.95 6.02
CA ASN A 219 -1.68 16.68 5.36
C ASN A 219 -2.07 15.54 6.33
N GLY A 220 -2.26 15.85 7.62
CA GLY A 220 -2.55 14.87 8.66
C GLY A 220 -1.27 14.23 9.22
N THR A 221 -1.30 12.92 9.44
CA THR A 221 -0.21 12.16 10.07
C THR A 221 0.15 10.91 9.29
N GLY A 222 1.44 10.59 9.25
CA GLY A 222 1.96 9.33 8.75
C GLY A 222 3.15 8.84 9.57
N THR A 223 3.80 7.79 9.09
CA THR A 223 5.01 7.24 9.70
C THR A 223 6.20 7.41 8.74
N GLY A 224 7.34 7.85 9.27
CA GLY A 224 8.60 7.89 8.53
C GLY A 224 9.76 7.41 9.39
N TRP A 225 10.85 6.96 8.78
CA TRP A 225 11.99 6.41 9.50
C TRP A 225 13.31 6.80 8.85
N LEU A 226 14.37 6.86 9.66
CA LEU A 226 15.70 7.20 9.19
C LEU A 226 16.27 6.09 8.30
N LEU A 227 16.33 6.34 6.98
CA LEU A 227 16.95 5.46 6.00
C LEU A 227 18.48 5.61 6.01
N ASP A 228 18.93 6.86 5.97
CA ASP A 228 20.33 7.22 5.81
C ASP A 228 20.59 8.58 6.48
N TYR A 229 21.85 8.92 6.72
CA TYR A 229 22.23 10.26 7.15
C TYR A 229 23.60 10.66 6.60
N HIS A 230 23.83 11.96 6.54
CA HIS A 230 25.15 12.54 6.34
C HIS A 230 25.50 13.40 7.56
N LYS A 231 26.68 13.18 8.15
CA LYS A 231 27.19 14.02 9.24
C LYS A 231 28.13 15.07 8.65
N TYR A 232 27.82 16.34 8.88
CA TYR A 232 28.64 17.44 8.42
C TYR A 232 29.96 17.51 9.20
N SER A 233 31.06 17.65 8.47
CA SER A 233 32.43 17.70 9.00
C SER A 233 32.58 18.74 10.11
N ASN A 234 33.21 18.35 11.22
CA ASN A 234 33.52 19.23 12.37
C ASN A 234 32.30 19.93 13.00
N THR A 235 31.10 19.37 12.88
CA THR A 235 29.87 19.92 13.50
C THR A 235 29.02 18.84 14.17
N ASN A 236 28.03 19.28 14.96
CA ASN A 236 26.93 18.45 15.43
C ASN A 236 25.69 18.52 14.51
N LYS A 237 25.90 18.92 13.25
CA LYS A 237 24.86 19.02 12.24
C LYS A 237 24.79 17.74 11.41
N TYR A 238 23.58 17.31 11.11
CA TYR A 238 23.30 16.14 10.28
C TYR A 238 22.29 16.50 9.19
N LYS A 239 22.45 15.92 8.01
CA LYS A 239 21.39 15.78 7.02
C LYS A 239 20.76 14.42 7.21
N MET A 240 19.46 14.41 7.47
CA MET A 240 18.67 13.20 7.74
C MET A 240 17.88 12.84 6.49
N PHE A 241 17.91 11.56 6.07
CA PHE A 241 17.11 11.05 4.95
C PHE A 241 16.02 10.13 5.49
N ILE A 242 14.77 10.60 5.48
CA ILE A 242 13.62 9.90 6.04
C ILE A 242 12.83 9.23 4.92
N ALA A 243 12.70 7.91 5.01
CA ALA A 243 11.84 7.13 4.12
C ALA A 243 10.41 7.05 4.67
N THR A 244 9.42 7.09 3.76
CA THR A 244 7.99 6.94 4.05
C THR A 244 7.25 6.51 2.77
N ASN A 245 5.93 6.40 2.82
CA ASN A 245 5.10 6.18 1.62
C ASN A 245 4.95 7.47 0.81
N LEU A 246 4.76 7.33 -0.50
CA LEU A 246 4.46 8.46 -1.37
C LEU A 246 3.10 9.08 -1.01
N HIS A 247 2.09 8.27 -0.67
CA HIS A 247 0.79 8.80 -0.28
C HIS A 247 0.83 9.59 1.04
N VAL A 248 1.80 9.31 1.93
CA VAL A 248 2.03 10.13 3.12
C VAL A 248 2.59 11.50 2.72
N LEU A 249 3.33 11.55 1.62
CA LEU A 249 3.82 12.75 0.97
C LEU A 249 2.85 13.33 -0.07
N ALA A 250 1.55 12.97 -0.05
CA ALA A 250 0.58 13.37 -1.06
C ALA A 250 0.51 14.89 -1.28
N ASP A 251 0.57 15.70 -0.22
CA ASP A 251 0.59 17.16 -0.32
C ASP A 251 2.01 17.76 -0.29
N PHE A 252 3.04 16.92 -0.12
CA PHE A 252 4.45 17.34 -0.09
C PHE A 252 4.88 17.79 -1.49
N SER A 253 4.70 19.08 -1.76
CA SER A 253 4.71 19.64 -3.12
C SER A 253 5.83 20.65 -3.31
N ASN A 254 6.41 20.68 -4.52
CA ASN A 254 7.33 21.71 -5.01
C ASN A 254 8.43 22.14 -4.01
N SER A 255 9.05 21.16 -3.35
CA SER A 255 10.13 21.39 -2.37
C SER A 255 11.51 21.66 -2.99
N LEU A 256 11.68 21.30 -4.26
CA LEU A 256 12.90 21.53 -5.05
C LEU A 256 12.74 22.76 -5.96
N THR A 257 13.78 23.11 -6.73
CA THR A 257 13.64 24.13 -7.79
C THR A 257 12.74 23.62 -8.92
N ASP A 258 12.21 24.53 -9.74
CA ASP A 258 11.34 24.19 -10.87
C ASP A 258 12.05 23.28 -11.88
N GLU A 259 13.35 23.51 -12.12
CA GLU A 259 14.18 22.68 -13.00
C GLU A 259 14.31 21.26 -12.44
N GLN A 260 14.58 21.12 -11.15
CA GLN A 260 14.72 19.82 -10.47
C GLN A 260 13.37 19.09 -10.41
N ASN A 261 12.28 19.76 -10.03
CA ASN A 261 10.94 19.18 -10.02
C ASN A 261 10.56 18.64 -11.41
N LYS A 262 10.96 19.33 -12.48
CA LYS A 262 10.74 18.88 -13.86
C LYS A 262 11.65 17.71 -14.23
N GLU A 263 12.94 17.77 -13.89
CA GLU A 263 13.90 16.69 -14.18
C GLU A 263 13.49 15.37 -13.51
N PHE A 264 13.10 15.43 -12.24
CA PHE A 264 12.69 14.25 -11.47
C PHE A 264 11.22 13.88 -11.62
N ASN A 265 10.43 14.67 -12.34
CA ASN A 265 8.98 14.51 -12.45
C ASN A 265 8.23 14.60 -11.10
N TYR A 266 8.72 15.42 -10.16
CA TYR A 266 8.14 15.67 -8.82
C TYR A 266 7.32 16.96 -8.71
N TYR A 267 7.04 17.62 -9.84
CA TYR A 267 6.23 18.84 -9.84
C TYR A 267 4.79 18.58 -9.36
N ASP A 268 4.22 19.59 -8.71
CA ASP A 268 2.80 19.68 -8.39
C ASP A 268 2.19 20.91 -9.12
N PRO A 269 1.22 20.71 -10.04
CA PRO A 269 0.65 21.77 -10.86
C PRO A 269 -0.24 22.76 -10.09
N SER A 270 -0.61 22.50 -8.83
CA SER A 270 -1.34 23.45 -8.00
C SER A 270 -0.54 24.72 -7.69
N GLY A 271 0.81 24.62 -7.70
CA GLY A 271 1.70 25.65 -7.21
C GLY A 271 1.78 25.72 -5.68
N ASN A 272 1.20 24.74 -4.97
CA ASN A 272 1.38 24.58 -3.53
C ASN A 272 2.84 24.24 -3.21
N LYS A 273 3.27 24.55 -1.99
CA LYS A 273 4.65 24.31 -1.56
C LYS A 273 4.71 23.84 -0.12
N VAL A 274 5.40 22.73 0.12
CA VAL A 274 5.74 22.32 1.49
C VAL A 274 6.73 23.32 2.11
N ILE A 275 6.40 23.80 3.31
CA ILE A 275 7.18 24.80 4.06
C ILE A 275 7.45 24.39 5.50
N GLY A 276 6.86 23.28 5.96
CA GLY A 276 7.02 22.84 7.34
C GLY A 276 7.03 21.32 7.48
N LEU A 277 7.78 20.86 8.48
CA LEU A 277 7.89 19.48 8.94
C LEU A 277 7.55 19.45 10.43
N GLY A 278 6.71 18.51 10.81
CA GLY A 278 6.50 18.07 12.18
C GLY A 278 7.09 16.69 12.37
N LEU A 279 8.12 16.60 13.22
CA LEU A 279 8.77 15.34 13.59
C LEU A 279 8.26 14.90 14.96
N GLY A 280 7.52 13.81 14.98
CA GLY A 280 6.82 13.30 16.14
C GLY A 280 7.40 12.01 16.71
N LYS A 281 7.34 11.85 18.03
CA LYS A 281 7.68 10.59 18.69
C LYS A 281 6.88 10.40 19.97
N ALA A 282 6.49 9.16 20.27
CA ALA A 282 5.95 8.83 21.57
C ALA A 282 7.08 8.87 22.61
N ASP A 283 6.84 9.49 23.76
CA ASP A 283 7.82 9.51 24.84
C ASP A 283 7.75 8.22 25.68
N ASN A 284 8.88 7.83 26.28
CA ASN A 284 8.97 6.78 27.30
C ASN A 284 8.49 5.37 26.90
N VAL A 285 8.51 5.01 25.61
CA VAL A 285 8.30 3.62 25.21
C VAL A 285 9.53 2.79 25.60
N THR A 286 9.38 1.98 26.64
CA THR A 286 10.46 1.13 27.18
C THR A 286 10.15 -0.36 27.09
N ASP A 287 8.90 -0.73 26.82
CA ASP A 287 8.44 -2.11 26.77
C ASP A 287 8.06 -2.51 25.34
N PHE A 288 8.94 -3.30 24.72
CA PHE A 288 8.83 -3.82 23.36
C PHE A 288 8.32 -5.26 23.28
N SER A 289 7.86 -5.81 24.41
CA SER A 289 7.24 -7.14 24.43
C SER A 289 5.92 -7.14 23.66
N ARG A 290 5.55 -8.31 23.12
CA ARG A 290 4.29 -8.51 22.40
C ARG A 290 3.09 -8.11 23.26
N LYS A 291 2.09 -7.47 22.63
CA LYS A 291 0.85 -7.04 23.27
C LYS A 291 -0.32 -7.93 22.83
N ASN A 292 -1.40 -7.96 23.61
CA ASN A 292 -2.63 -8.62 23.18
C ASN A 292 -3.20 -7.92 21.95
N ASN A 293 -3.90 -8.68 21.12
CA ASN A 293 -4.72 -8.10 20.07
C ASN A 293 -5.76 -7.14 20.67
N ASN A 294 -6.11 -6.06 19.96
CA ASN A 294 -7.00 -5.00 20.43
C ASN A 294 -6.54 -4.25 21.69
N SER A 295 -5.26 -4.34 22.07
CA SER A 295 -4.73 -3.53 23.17
C SER A 295 -4.75 -2.03 22.81
N LYS A 296 -5.25 -1.19 23.71
CA LYS A 296 -5.25 0.26 23.53
C LYS A 296 -3.92 0.87 23.96
N SER A 297 -3.22 1.54 23.05
CA SER A 297 -1.93 2.23 23.31
C SER A 297 -2.14 3.69 23.72
N GLU A 298 -3.00 3.96 24.72
CA GLU A 298 -3.42 5.35 25.05
C GLU A 298 -2.30 6.23 25.62
N ASN A 299 -1.22 5.63 26.14
CA ASN A 299 -0.12 6.37 26.80
C ASN A 299 1.06 6.70 25.87
N ASN A 300 1.11 6.12 24.66
CA ASN A 300 2.25 6.28 23.76
C ASN A 300 1.92 7.26 22.62
N ILE A 301 1.38 8.43 22.97
CA ILE A 301 0.99 9.46 21.99
C ILE A 301 2.23 10.21 21.50
N ALA A 302 2.30 10.46 20.19
CA ALA A 302 3.38 11.23 19.61
C ALA A 302 3.29 12.73 19.96
N ASN A 303 4.38 13.28 20.49
CA ASN A 303 4.64 14.72 20.62
C ASN A 303 5.53 15.17 19.46
N TYR A 304 5.38 16.41 18.99
CA TYR A 304 5.98 16.91 17.76
C TYR A 304 6.90 18.11 17.96
N TYR A 305 8.05 18.07 17.30
CA TYR A 305 8.88 19.24 17.02
C TYR A 305 8.59 19.76 15.62
N LEU A 306 8.33 21.05 15.52
CA LEU A 306 7.99 21.74 14.27
C LEU A 306 9.12 22.68 13.87
N ASN A 307 9.43 22.75 12.58
CA ASN A 307 10.47 23.66 12.06
C ASN A 307 9.96 25.05 11.63
N ASN A 308 8.65 25.30 11.73
CA ASN A 308 8.00 26.50 11.19
C ASN A 308 7.01 27.08 12.22
N GLN A 309 7.09 28.39 12.49
CA GLN A 309 6.24 29.06 13.48
C GLN A 309 4.78 29.17 13.04
N ASP A 310 4.51 29.32 11.73
CA ASP A 310 3.15 29.28 11.20
C ASP A 310 2.54 27.89 11.42
N PHE A 311 3.37 26.84 11.43
CA PHE A 311 2.91 25.48 11.72
C PHE A 311 2.49 25.32 13.19
N GLU A 312 3.29 25.85 14.12
CA GLU A 312 2.94 25.85 15.55
C GLU A 312 1.65 26.63 15.80
N ASN A 313 1.48 27.79 15.15
CA ASN A 313 0.25 28.57 15.23
C ASN A 313 -0.96 27.85 14.61
N TYR A 314 -0.76 27.20 13.46
CA TYR A 314 -1.80 26.40 12.79
C TYR A 314 -2.27 25.24 13.69
N LEU A 315 -1.36 24.59 14.41
CA LEU A 315 -1.64 23.47 15.31
C LEU A 315 -1.93 23.89 16.77
N LYS A 316 -2.07 25.18 17.06
CA LYS A 316 -2.25 25.69 18.43
C LYS A 316 -3.48 25.11 19.16
N ASN A 317 -4.50 24.69 18.41
CA ASN A 317 -5.72 24.09 18.93
C ASN A 317 -5.67 22.54 18.95
N ASP A 318 -4.54 21.93 18.61
CA ASP A 318 -4.36 20.49 18.80
C ASP A 318 -4.09 20.21 20.30
N PHE A 319 -5.16 19.96 21.03
CA PHE A 319 -5.11 19.68 22.47
C PHE A 319 -4.52 18.30 22.81
N TRP A 320 -4.27 17.44 21.82
CA TRP A 320 -3.95 16.03 22.04
C TRP A 320 -2.48 15.68 21.85
N SER A 321 -1.71 16.57 21.24
CA SER A 321 -0.26 16.41 21.12
C SER A 321 0.45 17.71 21.51
N VAL A 322 1.64 17.58 22.11
CA VAL A 322 2.50 18.75 22.29
C VAL A 322 3.14 19.06 20.96
N ASN A 323 2.90 20.26 20.44
CA ASN A 323 3.47 20.78 19.20
C ASN A 323 4.40 21.94 19.56
N LYS A 324 5.71 21.77 19.36
CA LYS A 324 6.73 22.72 19.82
C LYS A 324 7.64 23.16 18.68
N PHE A 325 7.77 24.46 18.46
CA PHE A 325 8.73 24.99 17.49
C PHE A 325 10.20 24.71 17.89
N SER A 326 11.02 24.37 16.90
CA SER A 326 12.47 24.19 16.98
C SER A 326 13.16 24.81 15.78
N LYS A 327 14.03 25.79 16.04
CA LYS A 327 14.88 26.42 15.02
C LYS A 327 16.00 25.51 14.51
N GLY A 328 16.24 24.38 15.17
CA GLY A 328 17.32 23.46 14.85
C GLY A 328 16.99 22.50 13.72
N ILE A 329 15.79 22.54 13.14
CA ILE A 329 15.35 21.70 12.01
C ILE A 329 15.15 22.60 10.78
N SER A 330 15.69 22.21 9.62
CA SER A 330 15.49 22.96 8.37
C SER A 330 14.15 22.65 7.69
N GLU A 331 13.81 23.41 6.65
CA GLU A 331 12.74 23.02 5.72
C GLU A 331 13.02 21.66 5.06
N PRO A 332 12.00 20.80 4.88
CA PRO A 332 12.18 19.50 4.27
C PRO A 332 12.21 19.58 2.74
N LYS A 333 12.93 18.66 2.10
CA LYS A 333 12.97 18.52 0.62
C LYS A 333 12.81 17.08 0.18
N ILE A 334 12.13 16.83 -0.93
CA ILE A 334 12.07 15.49 -1.50
C ILE A 334 13.43 15.16 -2.12
N VAL A 335 13.92 13.96 -1.84
CA VAL A 335 15.14 13.43 -2.47
C VAL A 335 14.73 12.45 -3.56
N PHE A 336 13.85 11.52 -3.23
CA PHE A 336 13.42 10.47 -4.13
C PHE A 336 11.94 10.15 -3.92
N GLY A 337 11.18 10.02 -5.00
CA GLY A 337 9.88 9.36 -5.01
C GLY A 337 9.96 8.24 -6.04
N ALA A 338 9.45 7.05 -5.72
CA ALA A 338 9.38 5.95 -6.66
C ALA A 338 8.24 6.17 -7.67
N VAL A 339 8.24 7.32 -8.33
CA VAL A 339 7.25 7.80 -9.30
C VAL A 339 7.94 7.93 -10.62
N ASP A 340 7.44 7.25 -11.65
CA ASP A 340 8.03 7.25 -12.99
C ASP A 340 9.55 7.17 -12.85
N PHE A 341 10.02 6.09 -12.22
CA PHE A 341 11.43 5.82 -11.92
C PHE A 341 12.00 4.74 -12.85
N MET A 342 11.16 4.22 -13.73
CA MET A 342 11.49 3.31 -14.82
C MET A 342 11.55 4.09 -16.14
N LYS A 343 12.30 3.58 -17.11
CA LYS A 343 12.34 4.12 -18.47
C LYS A 343 11.04 3.79 -19.20
N ASP A 344 10.61 4.64 -20.14
CA ASP A 344 9.36 4.47 -20.90
C ASP A 344 9.20 3.08 -21.51
N ARG A 345 10.30 2.47 -21.97
CA ARG A 345 10.30 1.10 -22.51
C ARG A 345 9.74 0.06 -21.52
N ALA A 346 9.96 0.25 -20.22
CA ALA A 346 9.46 -0.66 -19.19
C ALA A 346 7.94 -0.66 -19.08
N ILE A 347 7.30 0.45 -19.46
CA ILE A 347 5.86 0.66 -19.25
C ILE A 347 5.10 0.90 -20.55
N LYS A 348 5.80 0.89 -21.70
CA LYS A 348 5.27 1.27 -23.00
C LYS A 348 4.02 0.49 -23.41
N ASN A 349 4.02 -0.82 -23.16
CA ASN A 349 2.91 -1.70 -23.52
C ASN A 349 1.66 -1.47 -22.64
N HIS A 350 1.78 -0.69 -21.55
CA HIS A 350 0.69 -0.41 -20.63
C HIS A 350 0.02 0.94 -20.88
N TYR A 351 0.64 1.87 -21.62
CA TYR A 351 0.14 3.25 -21.74
C TYR A 351 -1.30 3.36 -22.23
N GLU A 352 -1.68 2.64 -23.29
CA GLU A 352 -3.05 2.69 -23.83
C GLU A 352 -4.08 2.18 -22.81
N ALA A 353 -3.76 1.07 -22.14
CA ALA A 353 -4.61 0.50 -21.10
C ALA A 353 -4.73 1.44 -19.89
N LEU A 354 -3.62 2.01 -19.44
CA LEU A 354 -3.57 2.98 -18.34
C LEU A 354 -4.39 4.23 -18.64
N GLN A 355 -4.26 4.79 -19.85
CA GLN A 355 -5.05 5.94 -20.27
C GLN A 355 -6.54 5.63 -20.28
N LYS A 356 -6.91 4.43 -20.77
CA LYS A 356 -8.30 3.97 -20.75
C LYS A 356 -8.84 3.85 -19.32
N GLU A 357 -8.10 3.20 -18.42
CA GLU A 357 -8.49 3.05 -17.02
C GLU A 357 -8.63 4.41 -16.31
N ALA A 358 -7.69 5.33 -16.53
CA ALA A 358 -7.78 6.68 -15.97
C ALA A 358 -8.99 7.47 -16.51
N ILE A 359 -9.30 7.36 -17.81
CA ILE A 359 -10.49 8.00 -18.39
C ILE A 359 -11.78 7.38 -17.84
N ASN A 360 -11.83 6.06 -17.67
CA ASN A 360 -12.97 5.38 -17.06
C ASN A 360 -13.17 5.83 -15.61
N TYR A 361 -12.09 5.92 -14.84
CA TYR A 361 -12.13 6.39 -13.46
C TYR A 361 -12.56 7.86 -13.35
N TYR A 362 -12.03 8.73 -14.21
CA TYR A 362 -12.46 10.12 -14.33
C TYR A 362 -13.97 10.23 -14.62
N ASN A 363 -14.48 9.46 -15.60
CA ASN A 363 -15.89 9.48 -15.96
C ASN A 363 -16.77 8.96 -14.81
N TYR A 364 -16.33 7.92 -14.10
CA TYR A 364 -16.98 7.44 -12.88
C TYR A 364 -17.07 8.56 -11.84
N LYS A 365 -15.96 9.21 -11.52
CA LYS A 365 -15.90 10.31 -10.54
C LYS A 365 -16.80 11.48 -10.96
N LYS A 366 -16.73 11.87 -12.22
CA LYS A 366 -17.54 12.96 -12.80
C LYS A 366 -19.03 12.67 -12.70
N ASN A 367 -19.46 11.47 -13.11
CA ASN A 367 -20.88 11.09 -13.11
C ASN A 367 -21.47 10.97 -11.70
N ASN A 368 -20.64 10.72 -10.70
CA ASN A 368 -21.03 10.67 -9.29
C ASN A 368 -20.80 11.98 -8.53
N ASN A 369 -20.41 13.07 -9.21
CA ASN A 369 -20.06 14.37 -8.58
C ASN A 369 -18.97 14.25 -7.49
N GLU A 370 -18.01 13.35 -7.67
CA GLU A 370 -16.90 13.09 -6.73
C GLU A 370 -15.62 13.87 -7.09
N ILE A 371 -15.67 14.78 -8.07
CA ILE A 371 -14.52 15.64 -8.44
C ILE A 371 -14.65 16.97 -7.69
N ASN A 372 -13.83 17.14 -6.65
CA ASN A 372 -13.69 18.43 -5.96
C ASN A 372 -12.67 19.34 -6.67
N ASP A 373 -12.41 20.53 -6.10
CA ASP A 373 -11.48 21.50 -6.68
C ASP A 373 -10.03 20.99 -6.73
N ASP A 374 -9.58 20.22 -5.72
CA ASP A 374 -8.23 19.64 -5.69
C ASP A 374 -8.07 18.58 -6.80
N ASN A 375 -9.02 17.65 -6.91
CA ASN A 375 -9.02 16.63 -7.96
C ASN A 375 -9.13 17.24 -9.36
N LYS A 376 -9.82 18.37 -9.51
CA LYS A 376 -9.96 19.06 -10.80
C LYS A 376 -8.60 19.50 -11.35
N ILE A 377 -7.66 19.91 -10.50
CA ILE A 377 -6.29 20.26 -10.92
C ILE A 377 -5.58 19.02 -11.48
N ALA A 378 -5.65 17.89 -10.77
CA ALA A 378 -5.08 16.61 -11.19
C ALA A 378 -5.64 16.15 -12.55
N TRP A 379 -6.96 16.17 -12.69
CA TRP A 379 -7.61 15.75 -13.93
C TRP A 379 -7.32 16.69 -15.10
N ASN A 380 -7.26 18.01 -14.87
CA ASN A 380 -6.86 18.95 -15.92
C ASN A 380 -5.41 18.71 -16.38
N ASN A 381 -4.48 18.44 -15.45
CA ASN A 381 -3.11 18.10 -15.79
C ASN A 381 -3.05 16.83 -16.65
N PHE A 382 -3.72 15.76 -16.21
CA PHE A 382 -3.79 14.52 -16.97
C PHE A 382 -4.46 14.72 -18.34
N LEU A 383 -5.59 15.42 -18.42
CA LEU A 383 -6.31 15.58 -19.68
C LEU A 383 -5.51 16.38 -20.71
N ASN A 384 -4.66 17.31 -20.27
CA ASN A 384 -3.79 18.11 -21.13
C ASN A 384 -2.52 17.36 -21.57
N ASN A 385 -1.89 16.60 -20.66
CA ASN A 385 -0.61 15.95 -20.93
C ASN A 385 -0.74 14.49 -21.42
N LYS A 386 -1.83 13.82 -21.03
CA LYS A 386 -2.11 12.38 -21.22
C LYS A 386 -1.04 11.45 -20.64
N ASP A 387 -0.21 11.97 -19.74
CA ASP A 387 0.81 11.22 -19.03
C ASP A 387 0.25 10.69 -17.71
N ILE A 388 0.55 9.42 -17.41
CA ILE A 388 0.17 8.74 -16.16
C ILE A 388 1.44 8.07 -15.64
N PRO A 389 2.18 8.74 -14.75
CA PRO A 389 3.33 8.14 -14.09
C PRO A 389 2.89 6.91 -13.30
N ILE A 390 3.61 5.79 -13.48
CA ILE A 390 3.44 4.61 -12.64
C ILE A 390 4.34 4.76 -11.42
N MET A 391 3.84 4.40 -10.24
CA MET A 391 4.56 4.54 -8.99
C MET A 391 4.67 3.25 -8.20
N ILE A 392 5.63 3.21 -7.29
CA ILE A 392 5.60 2.41 -6.06
C ILE A 392 5.39 3.39 -4.91
N ASP A 393 4.61 2.99 -3.92
CA ASP A 393 4.28 3.83 -2.78
C ASP A 393 5.44 3.95 -1.78
N PHE A 394 6.52 4.61 -2.22
CA PHE A 394 7.76 4.79 -1.48
C PHE A 394 8.40 6.13 -1.87
N ALA A 395 8.86 6.87 -0.87
CA ALA A 395 9.58 8.11 -1.06
C ALA A 395 10.57 8.37 0.08
N VAL A 396 11.53 9.24 -0.18
CA VAL A 396 12.54 9.71 0.75
C VAL A 396 12.59 11.23 0.68
N PHE A 397 12.46 11.89 1.83
CA PHE A 397 12.70 13.32 1.99
C PHE A 397 13.88 13.55 2.92
N GLU A 398 14.45 14.75 2.86
CA GLU A 398 15.56 15.17 3.69
C GLU A 398 15.22 16.40 4.52
N PHE A 399 15.96 16.59 5.60
CA PHE A 399 16.10 17.85 6.32
C PHE A 399 17.44 17.87 7.04
N ASP A 400 17.94 19.07 7.32
CA ASP A 400 19.08 19.26 8.20
C ASP A 400 18.61 19.43 9.65
N VAL A 401 19.38 18.88 10.58
CA VAL A 401 19.22 19.12 12.02
C VAL A 401 20.55 19.51 12.66
N ASP A 402 20.54 20.58 13.44
CA ASP A 402 21.68 21.03 14.23
C ASP A 402 21.44 20.70 15.72
N LEU A 403 22.19 19.71 16.23
CA LEU A 403 22.00 19.23 17.61
C LEU A 403 22.47 20.22 18.69
N ASP A 404 23.08 21.34 18.31
CA ASP A 404 23.42 22.43 19.22
C ASP A 404 22.29 23.47 19.33
N LEU A 405 21.29 23.40 18.43
CA LEU A 405 20.15 24.32 18.37
C LEU A 405 18.82 23.69 18.83
N VAL A 406 18.82 22.41 19.20
CA VAL A 406 17.65 21.66 19.67
C VAL A 406 17.73 21.39 21.18
N ASP A 407 16.57 21.10 21.79
CA ASP A 407 16.55 20.72 23.21
C ASP A 407 16.96 19.25 23.44
N TYR A 408 17.02 18.85 24.71
CA TYR A 408 17.45 17.51 25.12
C TYR A 408 16.60 16.38 24.51
N ASN A 409 15.28 16.53 24.42
CA ASN A 409 14.40 15.47 23.95
C ASN A 409 14.57 15.24 22.46
N LEU A 410 14.54 16.31 21.65
CA LEU A 410 14.76 16.20 20.21
C LEU A 410 16.19 15.69 19.91
N LYS A 411 17.20 16.16 20.67
CA LYS A 411 18.58 15.65 20.56
C LYS A 411 18.65 14.14 20.81
N SER A 412 17.96 13.66 21.84
CA SER A 412 17.86 12.23 22.15
C SER A 412 17.19 11.44 21.03
N TRP A 413 16.07 11.94 20.48
CA TRP A 413 15.38 11.25 19.39
C TRP A 413 16.24 11.09 18.14
N ILE A 414 16.95 12.15 17.74
CA ILE A 414 17.86 12.11 16.58
C ILE A 414 19.05 11.19 16.85
N SER A 415 19.65 11.28 18.04
CA SER A 415 20.80 10.46 18.42
C SER A 415 20.44 8.97 18.47
N ASN A 416 19.24 8.64 18.96
CA ASN A 416 18.71 7.27 18.95
C ASN A 416 18.45 6.78 17.53
N ALA A 417 17.88 7.60 16.65
CA ALA A 417 17.65 7.21 15.25
C ALA A 417 18.98 6.91 14.52
N ILE A 418 19.99 7.76 14.70
CA ILE A 418 21.35 7.55 14.17
C ILE A 418 21.94 6.24 14.73
N SER A 419 21.88 6.06 16.05
CA SER A 419 22.40 4.85 16.71
C SER A 419 21.67 3.58 16.24
N GLY A 420 20.35 3.66 16.01
CA GLY A 420 19.56 2.56 15.49
C GLY A 420 19.96 2.15 14.07
N LEU A 421 20.24 3.10 13.18
CA LEU A 421 20.79 2.79 11.86
C LEU A 421 22.22 2.24 11.95
N ASP A 422 23.05 2.81 12.82
CA ASP A 422 24.42 2.33 13.01
C ASP A 422 24.44 0.88 13.52
N ASN A 423 23.57 0.56 14.48
CA ASN A 423 23.41 -0.80 15.02
C ASN A 423 22.88 -1.78 13.97
N TYR A 424 21.91 -1.35 13.14
CA TYR A 424 21.43 -2.13 12.00
C TYR A 424 22.60 -2.54 11.09
N LEU A 425 23.40 -1.57 10.65
CA LEU A 425 24.51 -1.79 9.74
C LEU A 425 25.62 -2.63 10.38
N ASP A 426 25.94 -2.38 11.65
CA ASP A 426 26.92 -3.16 12.41
C ASP A 426 26.48 -4.63 12.55
N ARG A 427 25.20 -4.88 12.86
CA ARG A 427 24.63 -6.23 12.89
C ARG A 427 24.76 -6.93 11.54
N LEU A 428 24.38 -6.25 10.45
CA LEU A 428 24.53 -6.82 9.12
C LEU A 428 25.98 -7.14 8.80
N ASN A 429 26.91 -6.24 9.13
CA ASN A 429 28.34 -6.44 8.91
C ASN A 429 28.88 -7.65 9.69
N LYS A 430 28.51 -7.79 10.96
CA LYS A 430 28.96 -8.88 11.86
C LYS A 430 28.35 -10.25 11.56
N ALA A 431 27.14 -10.32 11.00
CA ALA A 431 26.51 -11.59 10.65
C ALA A 431 27.30 -12.30 9.53
N PRO A 432 27.85 -13.51 9.71
CA PRO A 432 28.71 -14.12 8.68
C PRO A 432 27.97 -14.39 7.37
N ILE A 433 26.69 -14.74 7.47
CA ILE A 433 25.79 -14.98 6.34
C ILE A 433 24.40 -14.47 6.71
N LEU A 434 23.68 -13.96 5.71
CA LEU A 434 22.30 -13.51 5.83
C LEU A 434 21.50 -14.06 4.66
N PRO A 435 20.20 -14.35 4.84
CA PRO A 435 19.39 -14.80 3.75
C PRO A 435 19.27 -13.70 2.71
N ASN A 436 19.16 -14.09 1.44
CA ASN A 436 18.80 -13.20 0.34
C ASN A 436 19.82 -12.07 0.07
N GLN A 437 21.02 -12.15 0.62
CA GLN A 437 22.01 -11.08 0.56
C GLN A 437 23.40 -11.60 0.20
N ASP A 438 23.90 -11.17 -0.96
CA ASP A 438 25.31 -11.23 -1.29
C ASP A 438 26.03 -9.98 -0.76
N LYS A 439 26.82 -10.18 0.30
CA LYS A 439 27.59 -9.12 0.96
C LYS A 439 28.65 -8.44 0.09
N LYS A 440 29.04 -9.07 -1.02
CA LYS A 440 29.94 -8.45 -2.00
C LYS A 440 29.22 -7.42 -2.87
N ILE A 441 27.91 -7.56 -3.02
CA ILE A 441 27.06 -6.65 -3.80
C ILE A 441 26.45 -5.58 -2.90
N SER A 442 25.90 -5.96 -1.75
CA SER A 442 25.26 -5.01 -0.82
C SER A 442 25.57 -5.33 0.63
N LYS A 443 25.98 -4.30 1.38
CA LYS A 443 26.24 -4.40 2.83
C LYS A 443 25.04 -3.98 3.69
N TYR A 444 24.00 -3.40 3.09
CA TYR A 444 22.93 -2.71 3.80
C TYR A 444 21.51 -3.20 3.44
N LEU A 445 21.35 -3.96 2.36
CA LEU A 445 20.05 -4.51 1.90
C LEU A 445 20.20 -5.94 1.38
N GLN A 446 19.06 -6.62 1.24
CA GLN A 446 18.97 -7.82 0.42
C GLN A 446 19.39 -7.53 -1.03
N THR A 447 19.87 -8.57 -1.73
CA THR A 447 20.26 -8.52 -3.15
C THR A 447 19.34 -9.36 -4.04
N THR A 448 18.55 -10.22 -3.40
CA THR A 448 17.52 -11.07 -4.00
C THR A 448 16.25 -10.93 -3.17
N ASP A 449 15.16 -10.40 -3.73
CA ASP A 449 13.91 -10.32 -2.99
C ASP A 449 13.22 -11.71 -2.90
N TYR A 450 12.21 -11.85 -2.05
CA TYR A 450 11.60 -13.15 -1.80
C TYR A 450 10.90 -13.77 -3.02
N VAL A 451 10.36 -12.95 -3.94
CA VAL A 451 9.72 -13.47 -5.15
C VAL A 451 10.78 -13.93 -6.13
N SER A 452 11.81 -13.12 -6.36
CA SER A 452 12.97 -13.52 -7.18
C SER A 452 13.63 -14.81 -6.66
N ALA A 453 13.65 -15.02 -5.34
CA ALA A 453 14.17 -16.24 -4.74
C ALA A 453 13.41 -17.52 -5.15
N LEU A 454 12.13 -17.42 -5.53
CA LEU A 454 11.34 -18.57 -6.01
C LEU A 454 11.87 -19.16 -7.31
N PHE A 455 12.68 -18.40 -8.06
CA PHE A 455 13.30 -18.83 -9.31
C PHE A 455 14.74 -19.36 -9.14
N LYS A 456 15.35 -19.17 -7.97
CA LYS A 456 16.77 -19.46 -7.71
C LYS A 456 17.03 -20.76 -6.93
N LYS A 457 16.03 -21.63 -6.79
CA LYS A 457 16.02 -22.79 -5.88
C LYS A 457 17.26 -23.69 -6.01
N ASP A 458 17.81 -23.84 -7.21
CA ASP A 458 18.91 -24.77 -7.48
C ASP A 458 20.32 -24.16 -7.34
N LYS A 459 20.43 -22.83 -7.18
CA LYS A 459 21.73 -22.12 -7.37
C LYS A 459 22.39 -21.60 -6.09
N SER A 460 21.68 -21.53 -4.96
CA SER A 460 22.28 -21.07 -3.70
C SER A 460 21.49 -21.51 -2.47
N GLU A 461 22.13 -22.16 -1.50
CA GLU A 461 21.60 -22.38 -0.13
C GLU A 461 21.50 -21.06 0.68
N GLN A 462 21.20 -19.94 0.02
CA GLN A 462 21.28 -18.59 0.57
C GLN A 462 19.96 -17.80 0.45
N ASN A 463 19.03 -18.19 -0.44
CA ASN A 463 17.84 -17.39 -0.73
C ASN A 463 16.57 -18.03 -0.18
N LEU A 464 15.94 -17.39 0.79
CA LEU A 464 14.60 -17.70 1.28
C LEU A 464 13.54 -17.05 0.40
N TYR A 465 12.38 -17.70 0.28
CA TYR A 465 11.23 -17.26 -0.52
C TYR A 465 9.99 -16.93 0.32
N ASN A 466 10.10 -17.06 1.64
CA ASN A 466 9.06 -16.77 2.63
C ASN A 466 9.70 -16.19 3.89
N ALA A 467 8.90 -15.62 4.78
CA ALA A 467 9.36 -15.10 6.08
C ALA A 467 8.41 -15.52 7.20
N LYS A 468 8.93 -16.13 8.26
CA LYS A 468 8.11 -16.58 9.39
C LYS A 468 7.58 -15.39 10.16
N ASP A 469 8.44 -14.43 10.48
CA ASP A 469 8.09 -13.20 11.19
C ASP A 469 8.46 -11.98 10.35
N ILE A 470 7.53 -11.03 10.26
CA ILE A 470 7.82 -9.68 9.77
C ILE A 470 7.46 -8.71 10.88
N TYR A 471 8.39 -7.84 11.24
CA TYR A 471 8.28 -6.89 12.33
C TYR A 471 8.06 -5.50 11.74
N ILE A 472 6.95 -4.88 12.14
CA ILE A 472 6.53 -3.55 11.70
C ILE A 472 6.02 -2.79 12.92
N ALA A 473 6.47 -1.55 13.07
CA ALA A 473 5.98 -0.65 14.10
C ALA A 473 6.00 0.79 13.60
N GLY A 474 5.05 1.58 14.09
CA GLY A 474 4.84 2.94 13.62
C GLY A 474 3.78 3.66 14.43
N TYR A 475 3.13 4.64 13.80
CA TYR A 475 2.24 5.59 14.46
C TYR A 475 0.82 5.61 13.87
N PRO A 476 0.04 4.51 13.98
CA PRO A 476 -1.36 4.53 13.61
C PRO A 476 -2.15 5.57 14.40
N THR A 477 -3.16 6.12 13.74
CA THR A 477 -4.08 7.11 14.28
C THR A 477 -5.24 6.40 14.99
N SER A 478 -5.31 6.56 16.31
CA SER A 478 -6.42 6.06 17.12
C SER A 478 -7.75 6.73 16.77
N GLN A 479 -8.84 6.17 17.28
CA GLN A 479 -10.20 6.72 17.18
C GLN A 479 -10.34 8.17 17.66
N TYR A 480 -9.39 8.68 18.46
CA TYR A 480 -9.36 10.07 18.92
C TYR A 480 -8.49 10.98 18.05
N SER A 481 -8.16 10.56 16.82
CA SER A 481 -7.24 11.27 15.91
C SER A 481 -5.82 11.46 16.47
N ARG A 482 -5.36 10.53 17.33
CA ARG A 482 -4.01 10.58 17.93
C ARG A 482 -3.10 9.54 17.30
N SER A 483 -1.95 9.96 16.82
CA SER A 483 -0.85 9.08 16.43
C SER A 483 -0.22 8.45 17.66
N VAL A 484 -0.31 7.12 17.77
CA VAL A 484 0.21 6.37 18.92
C VAL A 484 1.20 5.31 18.48
N TRP A 485 2.27 5.09 19.26
CA TRP A 485 3.20 4.00 18.98
C TRP A 485 2.49 2.65 19.09
N MET A 486 2.65 1.84 18.06
CA MET A 486 2.07 0.50 17.99
C MET A 486 2.96 -0.40 17.13
N GLN A 487 3.05 -1.66 17.54
CA GLN A 487 3.80 -2.71 16.85
C GLN A 487 2.89 -3.87 16.47
N ASN A 488 3.21 -4.57 15.39
CA ASN A 488 2.48 -5.75 14.94
C ASN A 488 2.80 -7.00 15.78
N ASN A 489 2.37 -8.18 15.32
CA ASN A 489 2.61 -9.49 15.98
C ASN A 489 2.05 -9.58 17.41
N PRO A 490 0.71 -9.60 17.57
CA PRO A 490 0.09 -9.73 18.88
C PRO A 490 0.38 -11.11 19.50
N ILE A 491 0.17 -11.27 20.81
CA ILE A 491 0.38 -12.55 21.53
C ILE A 491 -0.34 -13.71 20.82
N GLU A 492 -1.56 -13.47 20.36
CA GLU A 492 -2.46 -14.40 19.66
C GLU A 492 -1.91 -14.91 18.33
N ARG A 493 -0.91 -14.23 17.75
CA ARG A 493 -0.16 -14.75 16.60
C ARG A 493 0.54 -16.08 16.90
N ASN A 494 0.87 -16.36 18.16
CA ASN A 494 1.56 -17.60 18.55
C ASN A 494 0.60 -18.63 19.14
N SER A 495 -0.70 -18.42 18.95
CA SER A 495 -1.70 -19.36 19.43
C SER A 495 -1.71 -20.61 18.56
N SER A 496 -1.57 -21.77 19.21
CA SER A 496 -1.78 -23.09 18.61
C SER A 496 -3.26 -23.49 18.55
N THR A 497 -4.17 -22.64 19.03
CA THR A 497 -5.62 -22.89 19.08
C THR A 497 -6.44 -21.91 18.24
N LEU A 498 -5.85 -20.79 17.81
CA LEU A 498 -6.50 -19.81 16.94
C LEU A 498 -6.05 -19.96 15.49
N THR A 499 -6.97 -19.65 14.58
CA THR A 499 -6.70 -19.46 13.15
C THR A 499 -7.32 -18.13 12.74
N SER A 500 -6.48 -17.12 12.51
CA SER A 500 -6.89 -15.77 12.14
C SER A 500 -7.12 -15.61 10.65
N ASN A 501 -6.45 -16.45 9.85
CA ASN A 501 -6.70 -16.54 8.43
C ASN A 501 -7.90 -17.44 8.15
N TRP A 502 -8.56 -17.24 7.01
CA TRP A 502 -9.61 -18.12 6.51
C TRP A 502 -9.11 -19.52 6.12
N ARG A 503 -7.82 -19.82 6.33
CA ARG A 503 -7.15 -21.09 6.01
C ARG A 503 -6.25 -21.55 7.15
N SER A 504 -6.11 -22.88 7.25
CA SER A 504 -4.99 -23.58 7.89
C SER A 504 -3.65 -23.05 7.36
N PRO A 505 -2.58 -23.01 8.17
CA PRO A 505 -2.44 -23.62 9.51
C PRO A 505 -2.87 -22.71 10.65
N THR A 506 -2.72 -23.20 11.89
CA THR A 506 -2.87 -22.40 13.12
C THR A 506 -1.92 -21.19 13.11
N ASN A 507 -2.23 -20.17 13.90
CA ASN A 507 -1.47 -18.91 13.88
C ASN A 507 0.03 -19.12 14.13
N ASP A 508 0.39 -19.96 15.11
CA ASP A 508 1.77 -20.31 15.47
C ASP A 508 2.62 -20.92 14.33
N LYS A 509 1.94 -21.50 13.34
CA LYS A 509 2.54 -22.11 12.14
C LYS A 509 2.43 -21.22 10.91
N THR A 510 1.63 -20.17 10.97
CA THR A 510 1.39 -19.28 9.82
C THR A 510 2.57 -18.32 9.68
N PHE A 511 3.20 -18.36 8.51
CA PHE A 511 4.27 -17.43 8.17
C PHE A 511 3.69 -16.03 7.92
N ALA A 512 4.40 -15.00 8.40
CA ALA A 512 4.03 -13.60 8.17
C ALA A 512 4.01 -13.30 6.67
N PHE A 513 5.02 -13.74 5.90
CA PHE A 513 4.98 -13.72 4.45
C PHE A 513 5.06 -15.13 3.90
N ALA A 514 3.96 -15.60 3.33
CA ALA A 514 3.79 -16.95 2.83
C ALA A 514 3.92 -17.01 1.30
N ASN A 515 4.82 -16.21 0.71
CA ASN A 515 5.03 -16.04 -0.74
C ASN A 515 3.82 -15.56 -1.57
N GLU A 516 2.81 -15.01 -0.89
CA GLU A 516 1.62 -14.44 -1.50
C GLU A 516 1.88 -12.99 -1.94
N VAL A 517 1.71 -12.72 -3.22
CA VAL A 517 1.94 -11.39 -3.79
C VAL A 517 0.74 -10.91 -4.60
N GLU A 518 0.58 -9.60 -4.67
CA GLU A 518 -0.31 -8.95 -5.63
C GLU A 518 0.54 -8.31 -6.72
N GLU A 519 0.08 -8.42 -7.97
CA GLU A 519 0.75 -7.97 -9.19
C GLU A 519 -0.33 -7.34 -10.10
N LYS A 520 -0.01 -6.24 -10.81
CA LYS A 520 -0.98 -5.44 -11.58
C LYS A 520 -0.67 -5.28 -13.08
N ALA A 521 0.53 -5.62 -13.51
CA ALA A 521 1.04 -5.56 -14.88
C ALA A 521 0.87 -6.87 -15.68
N GLY A 522 0.28 -7.92 -15.11
CA GLY A 522 0.13 -9.25 -15.71
C GLY A 522 -1.08 -9.42 -16.64
N THR A 523 -1.63 -10.63 -16.66
CA THR A 523 -2.79 -11.01 -17.48
C THR A 523 -4.06 -10.30 -16.99
N GLY A 524 -4.35 -9.14 -17.59
CA GLY A 524 -5.53 -8.33 -17.28
C GLY A 524 -5.21 -7.02 -16.54
N LEU A 525 -4.15 -6.31 -16.96
CA LEU A 525 -3.72 -4.97 -16.50
C LEU A 525 -4.74 -4.23 -15.63
N ASN A 526 -4.49 -4.16 -14.32
CA ASN A 526 -5.45 -3.65 -13.34
C ASN A 526 -4.77 -2.71 -12.35
N PHE A 527 -4.08 -1.69 -12.87
CA PHE A 527 -3.50 -0.65 -12.06
C PHE A 527 -4.59 0.15 -11.35
N ASN A 528 -4.37 0.46 -10.07
CA ASN A 528 -5.22 1.39 -9.34
C ASN A 528 -4.87 2.82 -9.75
N ILE A 529 -5.88 3.63 -10.04
CA ILE A 529 -5.72 5.05 -10.38
C ILE A 529 -5.94 5.89 -9.14
N HIS A 530 -5.00 6.79 -8.86
CA HIS A 530 -5.07 7.78 -7.80
C HIS A 530 -4.96 9.18 -8.37
N ASP A 531 -5.73 10.13 -7.84
CA ASP A 531 -5.86 11.50 -8.35
C ASP A 531 -5.65 12.56 -7.26
N ASN A 532 -4.99 12.16 -6.17
CA ASN A 532 -4.81 12.98 -4.97
C ASN A 532 -3.36 13.06 -4.47
N TYR A 533 -2.38 12.55 -5.23
CA TYR A 533 -0.97 12.78 -4.93
C TYR A 533 -0.48 13.94 -5.79
N TRP A 534 0.17 14.93 -5.18
CA TRP A 534 0.77 16.10 -5.85
C TRP A 534 -0.14 16.75 -6.89
N HIS A 535 -1.46 16.76 -6.65
CA HIS A 535 -2.48 17.20 -7.62
C HIS A 535 -2.26 16.64 -9.03
N ARG A 536 -1.97 15.34 -9.12
CA ARG A 536 -1.70 14.60 -10.36
C ARG A 536 -2.35 13.22 -10.33
N VAL A 537 -2.51 12.65 -11.53
CA VAL A 537 -3.04 11.31 -11.73
C VAL A 537 -1.88 10.32 -11.81
N PHE A 538 -1.90 9.31 -10.97
CA PHE A 538 -0.90 8.24 -10.88
C PHE A 538 -1.54 6.86 -11.03
N ALA A 539 -0.74 5.92 -11.53
CA ALA A 539 -1.08 4.50 -11.55
C ALA A 539 -0.22 3.74 -10.52
N THR A 540 -0.84 2.85 -9.73
CA THR A 540 -0.13 2.04 -8.73
C THR A 540 -0.53 0.56 -8.78
N PHE A 541 0.36 -0.38 -8.46
CA PHE A 541 1.81 -0.23 -8.22
C PHE A 541 2.59 -0.82 -9.39
N TYR A 542 3.82 -0.35 -9.61
CA TYR A 542 4.78 -1.06 -10.46
C TYR A 542 5.35 -2.28 -9.71
N GLY A 543 5.49 -3.42 -10.38
CA GLY A 543 6.03 -4.64 -9.78
C GLY A 543 5.00 -5.44 -8.99
N TYR A 544 5.36 -5.85 -7.78
CA TYR A 544 4.50 -6.59 -6.86
C TYR A 544 4.58 -6.03 -5.43
N GLN A 545 3.53 -6.27 -4.66
CA GLN A 545 3.53 -6.09 -3.22
C GLN A 545 3.36 -7.41 -2.49
N TYR A 546 3.93 -7.51 -1.29
CA TYR A 546 3.82 -8.70 -0.46
C TYR A 546 2.55 -8.63 0.38
N ASN A 547 1.71 -9.65 0.28
CA ASN A 547 0.60 -9.84 1.21
C ASN A 547 1.16 -10.48 2.48
N ILE A 548 1.02 -9.77 3.60
CA ILE A 548 1.58 -10.19 4.89
C ILE A 548 0.49 -10.40 5.92
N ASN A 549 0.67 -11.40 6.77
CA ASN A 549 -0.20 -11.76 7.88
C ASN A 549 0.18 -11.00 9.16
N PHE A 550 -0.76 -10.92 10.10
CA PHE A 550 -0.57 -10.40 11.46
C PHE A 550 0.01 -8.98 11.55
N SER A 551 -0.36 -8.13 10.59
CA SER A 551 0.32 -6.85 10.36
C SER A 551 -0.65 -5.70 10.12
N SER A 552 -1.93 -5.87 10.45
CA SER A 552 -2.97 -4.86 10.22
C SER A 552 -2.92 -3.69 11.19
N LEU A 553 -1.82 -2.92 11.13
CA LEU A 553 -1.74 -1.62 11.75
C LEU A 553 -2.72 -0.66 11.05
N TYR A 554 -3.47 0.10 11.85
CA TYR A 554 -4.50 1.02 11.37
C TYR A 554 -3.91 2.20 10.57
N TYR A 555 -4.77 2.98 9.92
CA TYR A 555 -4.37 4.17 9.17
C TYR A 555 -3.46 5.10 9.97
N GLY A 556 -2.44 5.67 9.32
CA GLY A 556 -1.35 6.44 9.96
C GLY A 556 -0.05 5.64 10.17
N ALA A 557 -0.14 4.30 10.22
CA ALA A 557 1.04 3.43 10.22
C ALA A 557 1.71 3.29 8.84
N SER A 558 1.04 3.74 7.79
CA SER A 558 1.62 3.88 6.45
C SER A 558 2.98 4.57 6.50
N GLY A 559 3.96 3.93 5.89
CA GLY A 559 5.35 4.38 5.80
C GLY A 559 6.27 3.67 6.81
N SER A 560 5.71 2.81 7.66
CA SER A 560 6.49 2.02 8.62
C SER A 560 7.48 1.08 7.92
N LEU A 561 8.66 0.95 8.50
CA LEU A 561 9.70 0.06 8.05
C LEU A 561 9.36 -1.40 8.40
N ALA A 562 9.57 -2.32 7.46
CA ALA A 562 9.36 -3.75 7.65
C ALA A 562 10.69 -4.50 7.72
N TYR A 563 10.87 -5.27 8.80
CA TYR A 563 12.01 -6.16 9.02
C TYR A 563 11.59 -7.62 8.94
N ASN A 564 12.47 -8.49 8.45
CA ASN A 564 12.35 -9.93 8.71
C ASN A 564 12.97 -10.33 10.06
N GLU A 565 12.84 -11.59 10.48
CA GLU A 565 13.44 -12.12 11.72
C GLU A 565 14.96 -12.18 11.74
N PHE A 566 15.60 -11.97 10.59
CA PHE A 566 17.06 -11.90 10.47
C PHE A 566 17.57 -10.47 10.64
N GLY A 567 16.66 -9.52 10.92
CA GLY A 567 16.99 -8.12 11.18
C GLY A 567 17.37 -7.33 9.93
N GLN A 568 16.91 -7.74 8.74
CA GLN A 568 17.10 -7.05 7.47
C GLN A 568 15.88 -6.20 7.12
N MET A 569 16.11 -5.01 6.56
CA MET A 569 15.07 -4.20 5.91
C MET A 569 14.58 -4.90 4.64
N ILE A 570 13.27 -5.19 4.55
CA ILE A 570 12.70 -5.92 3.40
C ILE A 570 11.66 -5.12 2.60
N GLY A 571 11.09 -4.07 3.19
CA GLY A 571 10.10 -3.24 2.51
C GLY A 571 9.49 -2.18 3.40
N ILE A 572 8.44 -1.55 2.87
CA ILE A 572 7.69 -0.47 3.53
C ILE A 572 6.20 -0.82 3.59
N TYR A 573 5.60 -0.65 4.77
CA TYR A 573 4.16 -0.85 5.00
C TYR A 573 3.35 0.18 4.22
N ASN A 574 2.51 -0.27 3.27
CA ASN A 574 1.83 0.60 2.31
C ASN A 574 0.30 0.45 2.25
N ASN A 575 -0.26 -0.67 2.70
CA ASN A 575 -1.72 -0.84 2.71
C ASN A 575 -2.18 -1.79 3.81
N VAL A 576 -3.46 -1.68 4.16
CA VAL A 576 -4.16 -2.57 5.09
C VAL A 576 -5.52 -2.93 4.49
N LYS A 577 -6.08 -4.06 4.92
CA LYS A 577 -7.44 -4.44 4.53
C LYS A 577 -8.45 -3.34 4.90
N SER A 578 -9.37 -3.03 3.99
CA SER A 578 -10.29 -1.88 4.11
C SER A 578 -11.24 -1.91 5.31
N ASN A 579 -11.48 -3.07 5.91
CA ASN A 579 -12.37 -3.26 7.05
C ASN A 579 -11.62 -3.50 8.38
N VAL A 580 -10.36 -3.09 8.48
CA VAL A 580 -9.58 -3.20 9.72
C VAL A 580 -10.16 -2.28 10.80
N GLU A 581 -10.19 -2.74 12.05
CA GLU A 581 -10.49 -1.92 13.23
C GLU A 581 -9.19 -1.52 13.94
N PHE A 582 -9.18 -0.34 14.57
CA PHE A 582 -8.01 0.09 15.34
C PHE A 582 -7.69 -0.91 16.47
N GLY A 583 -6.49 -1.47 16.46
CA GLY A 583 -6.05 -2.45 17.45
C GLY A 583 -6.16 -3.91 16.98
N ASP A 584 -6.94 -4.21 15.95
CA ASP A 584 -7.01 -5.56 15.38
C ASP A 584 -5.78 -5.80 14.49
N LEU A 585 -4.78 -6.45 15.07
CA LEU A 585 -3.49 -6.80 14.49
C LEU A 585 -3.46 -8.21 13.87
N LEU A 586 -4.58 -8.94 13.88
CA LEU A 586 -4.63 -10.31 13.34
C LEU A 586 -4.95 -10.36 11.84
N GLN A 587 -5.30 -9.24 11.21
CA GLN A 587 -5.60 -9.20 9.78
C GLN A 587 -4.34 -9.05 8.93
N SER A 588 -4.53 -9.21 7.63
CA SER A 588 -3.49 -9.02 6.62
C SER A 588 -3.31 -7.56 6.24
N ALA A 589 -2.12 -7.27 5.75
CA ALA A 589 -1.71 -5.98 5.21
C ALA A 589 -0.76 -6.20 4.03
N THR A 590 -0.20 -5.13 3.46
CA THR A 590 0.82 -5.24 2.41
C THR A 590 2.06 -4.42 2.72
N ILE A 591 3.20 -4.91 2.20
CA ILE A 591 4.44 -4.14 2.13
C ILE A 591 4.93 -4.08 0.68
N ALA A 592 5.44 -2.92 0.27
CA ALA A 592 6.15 -2.77 -0.99
C ALA A 592 7.64 -3.12 -0.77
N PRO A 593 8.22 -4.07 -1.53
CA PRO A 593 9.64 -4.41 -1.39
C PRO A 593 10.53 -3.30 -1.94
N PHE A 594 11.70 -3.10 -1.32
CA PHE A 594 12.68 -2.12 -1.79
C PHE A 594 13.34 -2.50 -3.11
N LEU A 595 13.28 -3.77 -3.51
CA LEU A 595 13.88 -4.27 -4.73
C LEU A 595 13.07 -5.39 -5.35
N GLN A 596 13.16 -5.48 -6.66
CA GLN A 596 12.86 -6.66 -7.46
C GLN A 596 14.14 -7.01 -8.20
N SER A 597 14.77 -8.13 -7.85
CA SER A 597 16.14 -8.42 -8.30
C SER A 597 16.21 -8.94 -9.73
N ASP A 598 15.14 -9.53 -10.25
CA ASP A 598 15.09 -10.17 -11.57
C ASP A 598 13.98 -9.57 -12.45
N ASN A 599 14.15 -9.68 -13.77
CA ASN A 599 13.08 -9.37 -14.72
C ASN A 599 12.09 -10.54 -14.73
N ILE A 600 10.81 -10.25 -14.53
CA ILE A 600 9.77 -11.26 -14.39
C ILE A 600 8.78 -11.12 -15.54
N LYS A 601 8.57 -12.20 -16.29
CA LYS A 601 7.54 -12.29 -17.32
C LYS A 601 6.21 -12.68 -16.69
N VAL A 602 5.14 -11.93 -17.00
CA VAL A 602 3.77 -12.20 -16.55
C VAL A 602 2.84 -12.09 -17.76
N GLY A 603 2.30 -13.22 -18.21
CA GLY A 603 1.67 -13.29 -19.54
C GLY A 603 2.59 -12.78 -20.66
N ASP A 604 2.10 -11.80 -21.43
CA ASP A 604 2.86 -11.16 -22.53
C ASP A 604 3.73 -9.97 -22.06
N ASN A 605 3.68 -9.61 -20.78
CA ASN A 605 4.37 -8.45 -20.23
C ASN A 605 5.64 -8.84 -19.47
N ILE A 606 6.55 -7.88 -19.35
CA ILE A 606 7.79 -8.02 -18.57
C ILE A 606 7.80 -6.91 -17.53
N ILE A 607 7.88 -7.31 -16.27
CA ILE A 607 8.19 -6.42 -15.16
C ILE A 607 9.70 -6.41 -15.01
N TYR A 608 10.33 -5.29 -15.33
CA TYR A 608 11.78 -5.14 -15.22
C TYR A 608 12.24 -4.93 -13.77
N ALA A 609 13.40 -5.49 -13.46
CA ALA A 609 14.06 -5.39 -12.16
C ALA A 609 14.32 -3.92 -11.75
N TYR A 610 14.29 -3.69 -10.45
CA TYR A 610 14.58 -2.38 -9.85
C TYR A 610 15.17 -2.51 -8.44
N ASN A 611 15.82 -1.44 -7.99
CA ASN A 611 16.22 -1.23 -6.61
C ASN A 611 15.97 0.23 -6.22
N LEU A 612 15.01 0.48 -5.34
CA LEU A 612 14.56 1.82 -4.96
C LEU A 612 15.62 2.60 -4.18
N ILE A 613 16.55 1.89 -3.52
CA ILE A 613 17.61 2.52 -2.74
C ILE A 613 18.85 2.72 -3.62
N ASP A 614 19.32 1.66 -4.27
CA ASP A 614 20.52 1.69 -5.13
C ASP A 614 20.32 0.98 -6.47
N GLY A 615 19.85 1.73 -7.46
CA GLY A 615 19.66 1.29 -8.84
C GLY A 615 20.84 1.58 -9.75
N THR A 616 22.02 1.90 -9.20
CA THR A 616 23.19 2.35 -9.98
C THR A 616 23.84 1.25 -10.82
N ASP A 617 23.70 -0.02 -10.44
CA ASP A 617 24.15 -1.15 -11.25
C ASP A 617 23.26 -1.31 -12.50
N LYS A 618 23.61 -0.60 -13.58
CA LYS A 618 22.89 -0.66 -14.86
C LYS A 618 23.13 -1.93 -15.65
N THR A 619 24.01 -2.82 -15.20
CA THR A 619 24.10 -4.18 -15.75
C THR A 619 22.89 -5.01 -15.33
N LYS A 620 22.37 -4.76 -14.12
CA LYS A 620 21.18 -5.40 -13.55
C LYS A 620 19.90 -4.59 -13.74
N TYR A 621 19.95 -3.29 -13.46
CA TYR A 621 18.80 -2.36 -13.44
C TYR A 621 18.78 -1.45 -14.68
N LYS A 622 19.06 -2.02 -15.86
CA LYS A 622 19.19 -1.28 -17.14
C LYS A 622 17.97 -0.41 -17.50
N TYR A 623 16.78 -0.82 -17.06
CA TYR A 623 15.50 -0.15 -17.34
C TYR A 623 15.03 0.80 -16.23
N GLN A 624 15.75 0.86 -15.11
CA GLN A 624 15.50 1.84 -14.05
C GLN A 624 16.28 3.13 -14.35
N LYS A 625 15.64 4.30 -14.21
CA LYS A 625 16.26 5.62 -14.46
C LYS A 625 16.61 6.40 -13.19
N SER A 626 16.01 6.06 -12.05
CA SER A 626 16.31 6.69 -10.77
C SER A 626 16.14 5.73 -9.60
N SER A 627 16.94 5.96 -8.56
CA SER A 627 16.83 5.42 -7.22
C SER A 627 17.19 6.51 -6.23
N PHE A 628 17.04 6.26 -4.92
CA PHE A 628 17.51 7.18 -3.89
C PHE A 628 18.96 7.63 -4.12
N ARG A 629 19.89 6.69 -4.33
CA ARG A 629 21.30 6.98 -4.62
C ARG A 629 21.51 7.80 -5.89
N GLU A 630 20.86 7.45 -7.00
CA GLU A 630 20.99 8.21 -8.25
C GLU A 630 20.45 9.64 -8.11
N ASN A 631 19.41 9.83 -7.30
CA ASN A 631 18.90 11.17 -7.00
C ASN A 631 19.85 11.97 -6.10
N LEU A 632 20.53 11.34 -5.13
CA LEU A 632 21.59 12.01 -4.37
C LEU A 632 22.71 12.51 -5.30
N GLN A 633 23.15 11.70 -6.26
CA GLN A 633 24.19 12.10 -7.23
C GLN A 633 23.78 13.36 -8.02
N LYS A 634 22.50 13.46 -8.41
CA LYS A 634 21.95 14.58 -9.18
C LYS A 634 21.68 15.83 -8.33
N LEU A 635 21.20 15.66 -7.10
CA LEU A 635 20.96 16.76 -6.17
C LEU A 635 22.26 17.33 -5.59
N TYR A 636 23.28 16.50 -5.46
CA TYR A 636 24.58 16.83 -4.86
C TYR A 636 25.74 16.49 -5.80
N PRO A 637 25.80 17.08 -7.02
CA PRO A 637 26.79 16.71 -8.03
C PRO A 637 28.24 16.96 -7.59
N ASN A 638 28.44 17.87 -6.63
CA ASN A 638 29.75 18.21 -6.07
C ASN A 638 29.92 17.73 -4.61
N GLY A 639 29.05 16.83 -4.14
CA GLY A 639 28.94 16.46 -2.73
C GLY A 639 28.06 17.42 -1.92
N PHE A 640 28.02 17.19 -0.61
CA PHE A 640 27.32 18.02 0.37
C PHE A 640 28.05 19.34 0.60
N SER A 641 27.47 20.25 1.39
CA SER A 641 28.03 21.59 1.57
C SER A 641 29.39 21.64 2.28
N ASP A 642 29.82 20.55 2.90
CA ASP A 642 31.17 20.39 3.46
C ASP A 642 32.17 19.72 2.50
N GLY A 643 31.74 19.44 1.25
CA GLY A 643 32.55 18.81 0.21
C GLY A 643 32.62 17.29 0.27
N LEU A 644 32.06 16.66 1.32
CA LEU A 644 32.00 15.20 1.40
C LEU A 644 30.96 14.63 0.43
N LYS A 645 31.22 13.41 -0.06
CA LYS A 645 30.34 12.67 -0.97
C LYS A 645 29.74 11.42 -0.33
N SER A 646 29.95 11.24 0.97
CA SER A 646 29.56 10.04 1.70
C SER A 646 28.31 10.29 2.55
N THR A 647 27.47 9.27 2.62
CA THR A 647 26.41 9.12 3.62
C THR A 647 26.73 7.91 4.48
N LYS A 648 25.81 7.52 5.37
CA LYS A 648 26.01 6.32 6.19
C LYS A 648 25.82 5.03 5.38
N LEU A 649 24.89 5.01 4.42
CA LEU A 649 24.70 3.86 3.53
C LEU A 649 25.74 3.79 2.40
N PHE A 650 26.24 4.93 1.94
CA PHE A 650 27.14 5.02 0.79
C PHE A 650 28.47 5.64 1.19
N ASP A 651 29.55 4.84 1.16
CA ASP A 651 30.92 5.31 1.39
C ASP A 651 31.30 6.44 0.40
N ASP A 652 30.73 6.41 -0.80
CA ASP A 652 30.71 7.50 -1.79
C ASP A 652 29.42 7.36 -2.59
N ILE A 653 28.60 8.40 -2.70
CA ILE A 653 27.34 8.33 -3.47
C ILE A 653 27.55 8.07 -4.96
N PHE A 654 28.75 8.29 -5.51
CA PHE A 654 29.06 8.15 -6.95
C PHE A 654 29.65 6.80 -7.38
N ASN A 655 29.95 5.88 -6.44
CA ASN A 655 30.72 4.64 -6.72
C ASN A 655 29.93 3.37 -7.08
#